data_AF-A0A133ZYL3-F1
#
_entry.id   AF-A0A133ZYL3-F1
#
_cell.length_a   1.000
_cell.length_b   1.000
_cell.length_c   1.000
_cell.angle_alpha   90.00
_cell.angle_beta   90.00
_cell.angle_gamma   90.00
#
_symmetry.space_group_name_H-M   'P 1'
#
loop_
_entity.id
_entity.type
_entity.pdbx_description
1 polymer ?
#
loop_
_entity_poly.entity_id
_entity_poly.type
_entity_poly.pdbx_seq_one_letter_code
_entity_poly.pdbx_strand_id
1 'polypeptide(L)'
;VEAENEILKGTKIYQDIYIPRNIKRYGIIFATYARKNTGRIKAKIVQGSIEKEELIDVSKLKDNDVRYFDLNYKAFKEGKARLIIEGVDGTPGNAVTVYKSEDVSLGKMVVNNQNTGKGILQKMEYREINSMTKVQIVLTVFVFFLLIYIDKLIEEKKDKKLYFVTVILMYLLLTIKAPTITVFIEPFAELITNYFFNVTTMSTLKGLFSSDAGYFVLYPRLIALIVVKGLRMSPRMSVILMQNFAMLLMLSINSAFILNNYKKYGNIFFRFTVSLILGSFSIFPFFETHVFVDLPYFNFIAIILISLLDFESLSKKKFIMLMILVPILCFSKSYFLVFFPISILVFIVFWKKISKRQKIYLFVLGLSSLIQLIYMNFNKSGWNYYSVPSEKSLNYIDKINNMFYTISQNLIYLISPNITLSSNILSTNFIFLIIFILGVIIAIYYLYKYKNKESLILVIFIIIIFGSALLNAVSGILNDQISWTNTIGINEDRHSFFILISMIFFGILLIYNYLKKEENEKERSKKYVFIGLLLFIRFFLFDNPLLPNLEESYSDWNVYSRFYNESEYLIPLEPSPWYTSKNVDLHYIGYRQDNPLFRNDNKLKKVYLNPYVIKQIHEINFDTPVYLTHLYLTRLRADNYNKLKIRGYDNNGNIVIELDQLNDKKRKNVGFRNYKRVKISKIKIFTEDSQEAYVFPTILYGTALK
;
A
#
# COMPACT_ATOMS: atom_id res chain seq x y z
N VAL A 1 -15.17 22.92 -14.40
CA VAL A 1 -16.42 22.20 -14.73
C VAL A 1 -17.35 23.26 -15.29
N GLU A 2 -17.93 23.01 -16.45
CA GLU A 2 -18.81 23.96 -17.16
C GLU A 2 -20.24 23.42 -17.12
N ALA A 3 -21.25 24.27 -17.03
CA ALA A 3 -22.65 23.87 -17.12
C ALA A 3 -23.14 23.97 -18.58
N GLU A 4 -24.00 23.05 -19.01
CA GLU A 4 -24.69 23.11 -20.30
C GLU A 4 -25.79 24.18 -20.31
N ASN A 5 -26.35 24.47 -21.48
CA ASN A 5 -27.50 25.37 -21.59
C ASN A 5 -28.73 24.83 -20.82
N GLU A 6 -29.65 25.73 -20.50
CA GLU A 6 -30.88 25.43 -19.75
C GLU A 6 -31.71 24.31 -20.41
N ILE A 7 -32.20 23.38 -19.59
CA ILE A 7 -33.04 22.25 -20.03
C ILE A 7 -34.49 22.75 -20.19
N LEU A 8 -34.75 23.40 -21.32
CA LEU A 8 -36.07 23.92 -21.69
C LEU A 8 -37.00 22.83 -22.21
N LYS A 9 -38.30 23.15 -22.35
CA LYS A 9 -39.28 22.27 -23.02
C LYS A 9 -38.78 21.82 -24.39
N GLY A 10 -38.78 20.50 -24.61
CA GLY A 10 -38.33 19.89 -25.86
C GLY A 10 -36.82 19.64 -25.95
N THR A 11 -36.02 20.13 -24.99
CA THR A 11 -34.60 19.79 -24.91
C THR A 11 -34.44 18.31 -24.63
N LYS A 12 -33.60 17.64 -25.42
CA LYS A 12 -33.25 16.23 -25.24
C LYS A 12 -31.75 16.06 -25.15
N ILE A 13 -31.29 15.61 -23.99
CA ILE A 13 -29.89 15.30 -23.70
C ILE A 13 -29.75 13.80 -23.59
N TYR A 14 -28.75 13.19 -24.23
CA TYR A 14 -28.46 11.78 -24.02
C TYR A 14 -26.96 11.45 -24.08
N GLN A 15 -26.57 10.41 -23.37
CA GLN A 15 -25.22 9.87 -23.38
C GLN A 15 -25.28 8.36 -23.14
N ASP A 16 -24.42 7.60 -23.82
CA ASP A 16 -24.22 6.19 -23.49
C ASP A 16 -23.52 6.07 -22.12
N ILE A 17 -23.92 5.06 -21.34
CA ILE A 17 -23.40 4.82 -19.98
C ILE A 17 -23.11 3.33 -19.78
N TYR A 18 -22.26 3.01 -18.82
CA TYR A 18 -22.04 1.65 -18.35
C TYR A 18 -22.92 1.36 -17.13
N ILE A 19 -23.70 0.29 -17.19
CA ILE A 19 -24.49 -0.24 -16.08
C ILE A 19 -23.72 -1.44 -15.50
N PRO A 20 -23.20 -1.35 -14.26
CA PRO A 20 -22.66 -2.50 -13.54
C PRO A 20 -23.78 -3.33 -12.91
N ARG A 21 -23.45 -4.50 -12.36
CA ARG A 21 -24.40 -5.30 -11.57
C ARG A 21 -24.75 -4.59 -10.27
N ASN A 22 -26.01 -4.73 -9.83
CA ASN A 22 -26.49 -4.30 -8.52
C ASN A 22 -26.24 -2.80 -8.21
N ILE A 23 -26.72 -1.92 -9.08
CA ILE A 23 -26.74 -0.48 -8.79
C ILE A 23 -27.57 -0.22 -7.53
N LYS A 24 -27.00 0.54 -6.59
CA LYS A 24 -27.67 1.06 -5.40
C LYS A 24 -28.32 2.40 -5.69
N ARG A 25 -27.58 3.31 -6.34
CA ARG A 25 -28.07 4.63 -6.76
C ARG A 25 -27.26 5.16 -7.93
N TYR A 26 -27.91 5.89 -8.82
CA TYR A 26 -27.29 6.56 -9.95
C TYR A 26 -27.87 7.97 -10.07
N GLY A 27 -27.00 8.95 -10.30
CA GLY A 27 -27.41 10.35 -10.36
C GLY A 27 -26.47 11.23 -11.15
N ILE A 28 -26.95 12.42 -11.46
CA ILE A 28 -26.18 13.47 -12.13
C ILE A 28 -26.22 14.76 -11.32
N ILE A 29 -25.28 15.65 -11.58
CA ILE A 29 -25.23 16.96 -10.91
C ILE A 29 -25.95 17.98 -11.77
N PHE A 30 -26.89 18.69 -11.16
CA PHE A 30 -27.59 19.82 -11.76
C PHE A 30 -27.06 21.13 -11.18
N ALA A 31 -26.99 22.17 -12.02
CA ALA A 31 -26.81 23.54 -11.57
C ALA A 31 -28.16 24.26 -11.64
N THR A 32 -28.53 24.87 -10.51
CA THR A 32 -29.72 25.71 -10.36
C THR A 32 -29.33 27.20 -10.35
N TYR A 33 -28.04 27.50 -10.23
CA TYR A 33 -27.47 28.84 -10.12
C TYR A 33 -28.03 29.62 -8.91
N ALA A 34 -28.38 28.89 -7.84
CA ALA A 34 -29.06 29.42 -6.67
C ALA A 34 -30.38 30.18 -6.98
N ARG A 35 -31.05 29.85 -8.09
CA ARG A 35 -32.33 30.46 -8.50
C ARG A 35 -33.51 29.66 -7.96
N LYS A 36 -34.71 30.27 -7.99
CA LYS A 36 -35.98 29.57 -7.79
C LYS A 36 -36.42 28.93 -9.12
N ASN A 37 -35.92 27.74 -9.39
CA ASN A 37 -36.26 27.03 -10.62
C ASN A 37 -37.68 26.46 -10.60
N THR A 38 -38.32 26.43 -11.78
CA THR A 38 -39.67 25.90 -11.98
C THR A 38 -39.73 25.03 -13.23
N GLY A 39 -40.65 24.07 -13.23
CA GLY A 39 -40.83 23.09 -14.31
C GLY A 39 -40.39 21.68 -13.94
N ARG A 40 -40.39 20.80 -14.93
CA ARG A 40 -40.16 19.36 -14.79
C ARG A 40 -39.21 18.88 -15.87
N ILE A 41 -38.37 17.92 -15.49
CA ILE A 41 -37.51 17.16 -16.39
C ILE A 41 -37.85 15.68 -16.27
N LYS A 42 -37.70 14.95 -17.36
CA LYS A 42 -37.84 13.50 -17.39
C LYS A 42 -36.46 12.89 -17.50
N ALA A 43 -36.07 12.08 -16.52
CA ALA A 43 -34.82 11.33 -16.54
C ALA A 43 -35.12 9.86 -16.85
N LYS A 44 -34.43 9.29 -17.84
CA LYS A 44 -34.71 7.96 -18.37
C LYS A 44 -33.43 7.19 -18.63
N ILE A 45 -33.44 5.90 -18.31
CA ILE A 45 -32.39 4.96 -18.69
C ILE A 45 -32.99 3.90 -19.62
N VAL A 46 -32.34 3.71 -20.78
CA VAL A 46 -32.75 2.74 -21.81
C VAL A 46 -31.65 1.70 -22.03
N GLN A 47 -32.02 0.43 -22.00
CA GLN A 47 -31.13 -0.69 -22.33
C GLN A 47 -31.89 -1.75 -23.12
N GLY A 48 -31.65 -1.82 -24.43
CA GLY A 48 -32.41 -2.69 -25.32
C GLY A 48 -33.90 -2.33 -25.29
N SER A 49 -34.76 -3.28 -24.96
CA SER A 49 -36.21 -3.07 -24.77
C SER A 49 -36.60 -2.55 -23.39
N ILE A 50 -35.65 -2.45 -22.46
CA ILE A 50 -35.91 -2.05 -21.07
C ILE A 50 -35.80 -0.53 -20.95
N GLU A 51 -36.87 0.06 -20.43
CA GLU A 51 -36.99 1.49 -20.21
C GLU A 51 -37.51 1.77 -18.81
N LYS A 52 -36.82 2.65 -18.08
CA LYS A 52 -37.27 3.19 -16.79
C LYS A 52 -37.09 4.69 -16.80
N GLU A 53 -38.12 5.40 -16.36
CA GLU A 53 -38.16 6.85 -16.31
C GLU A 53 -38.66 7.37 -14.97
N GLU A 54 -38.23 8.58 -14.61
CA GLU A 54 -38.70 9.37 -13.47
C GLU A 54 -39.00 10.79 -13.96
N LEU A 55 -40.13 11.35 -13.51
CA LEU A 55 -40.46 12.75 -13.70
C LEU A 55 -39.99 13.54 -12.46
N ILE A 56 -39.07 14.47 -12.66
CA ILE A 56 -38.40 15.22 -11.60
C ILE A 56 -38.88 16.67 -11.64
N ASP A 57 -39.38 17.14 -10.50
CA ASP A 57 -39.67 18.54 -10.26
C ASP A 57 -38.37 19.29 -9.92
N VAL A 58 -38.01 20.26 -10.76
CA VAL A 58 -36.72 20.96 -10.65
C VAL A 58 -36.66 21.92 -9.45
N SER A 59 -37.81 22.33 -8.90
CA SER A 59 -37.88 23.20 -7.71
C SER A 59 -37.32 22.53 -6.45
N LYS A 60 -37.21 21.20 -6.46
CA LYS A 60 -36.69 20.37 -5.35
C LYS A 60 -35.20 20.08 -5.48
N LEU A 61 -34.55 20.51 -6.56
CA LEU A 61 -33.13 20.29 -6.79
C LEU A 61 -32.30 21.28 -5.96
N LYS A 62 -31.21 20.78 -5.39
CA LYS A 62 -30.20 21.60 -4.71
C LYS A 62 -29.15 22.04 -5.72
N ASP A 63 -28.65 23.26 -5.57
CA ASP A 63 -27.59 23.77 -6.43
C ASP A 63 -26.31 22.95 -6.26
N ASN A 64 -25.73 22.51 -7.37
CA ASN A 64 -24.44 21.83 -7.44
C ASN A 64 -24.36 20.53 -6.62
N ASP A 65 -25.50 19.88 -6.40
CA ASP A 65 -25.61 18.61 -5.68
C ASP A 65 -26.01 17.46 -6.62
N VAL A 66 -25.71 16.23 -6.21
CA VAL A 66 -26.05 15.02 -6.95
C VAL A 66 -27.51 14.69 -6.74
N ARG A 67 -28.31 14.71 -7.82
CA ARG A 67 -29.66 14.13 -7.82
C ARG A 67 -29.60 12.68 -8.27
N TYR A 68 -29.81 11.76 -7.33
CA TYR A 68 -29.99 10.34 -7.64
C TYR A 68 -31.39 10.09 -8.17
N PHE A 69 -31.55 9.33 -9.24
CA PHE A 69 -32.87 9.01 -9.80
C PHE A 69 -33.56 7.90 -9.02
N ASP A 70 -34.88 7.94 -8.94
CA ASP A 70 -35.72 6.88 -8.39
C ASP A 70 -36.19 5.95 -9.50
N LEU A 71 -35.30 5.03 -9.91
CA LEU A 71 -35.54 4.07 -10.98
C LEU A 71 -35.39 2.64 -10.44
N ASN A 72 -36.20 1.71 -10.95
CA ASN A 72 -36.03 0.29 -10.66
C ASN A 72 -34.80 -0.29 -11.38
N TYR A 73 -33.62 -0.13 -10.76
CA TYR A 73 -32.35 -0.54 -11.34
C TYR A 73 -32.20 -2.07 -11.51
N LYS A 74 -32.97 -2.88 -10.79
CA LYS A 74 -32.94 -4.35 -10.91
C LYS A 74 -33.36 -4.85 -12.30
N ALA A 75 -34.06 -4.00 -13.06
CA ALA A 75 -34.47 -4.32 -14.42
C ALA A 75 -33.29 -4.33 -15.40
N PHE A 76 -32.20 -3.61 -15.12
CA PHE A 76 -31.07 -3.50 -16.03
C PHE A 76 -30.06 -4.65 -15.86
N LYS A 77 -29.45 -5.05 -16.97
CA LYS A 77 -28.34 -6.01 -17.03
C LYS A 77 -27.00 -5.27 -17.09
N GLU A 78 -25.94 -5.97 -16.71
CA GLU A 78 -24.57 -5.46 -16.85
C GLU A 78 -24.26 -5.16 -18.32
N GLY A 79 -23.76 -3.96 -18.62
CA GLY A 79 -23.33 -3.58 -19.97
C GLY A 79 -23.72 -2.15 -20.35
N LYS A 80 -23.76 -1.91 -21.66
CA LYS A 80 -24.08 -0.60 -22.24
C LYS A 80 -25.56 -0.26 -22.02
N ALA A 81 -25.85 0.99 -21.66
CA ALA A 81 -27.19 1.59 -21.62
C ALA A 81 -27.10 3.05 -22.08
N ARG A 82 -28.23 3.74 -22.15
CA ARG A 82 -28.30 5.17 -22.51
C ARG A 82 -29.05 5.95 -21.46
N LEU A 83 -28.42 6.99 -20.92
CA LEU A 83 -29.07 8.04 -20.15
C LEU A 83 -29.73 9.02 -21.12
N ILE A 84 -30.97 9.40 -20.83
CA ILE A 84 -31.74 10.42 -21.55
C ILE A 84 -32.36 11.38 -20.53
N ILE A 85 -32.14 12.68 -20.68
CA ILE A 85 -32.79 13.75 -19.92
C ILE A 85 -33.62 14.60 -20.90
N GLU A 86 -34.91 14.71 -20.66
CA GLU A 86 -35.84 15.48 -21.51
C GLU A 86 -36.49 16.61 -20.72
N GLY A 87 -36.49 17.83 -21.25
CA GLY A 87 -37.20 18.96 -20.66
C GLY A 87 -38.68 18.93 -21.02
N VAL A 88 -39.56 19.00 -20.01
CA VAL A 88 -41.01 18.85 -20.19
C VAL A 88 -41.70 20.21 -20.34
N ASP A 89 -41.45 21.13 -19.40
CA ASP A 89 -42.12 22.43 -19.32
C ASP A 89 -41.22 23.53 -18.72
N GLY A 90 -39.90 23.37 -18.80
CA GLY A 90 -38.93 24.38 -18.34
C GLY A 90 -38.94 25.66 -19.19
N THR A 91 -38.86 26.82 -18.52
CA THR A 91 -38.84 28.16 -19.14
C THR A 91 -37.47 28.84 -18.98
N PRO A 92 -37.04 29.67 -19.95
CA PRO A 92 -35.79 30.42 -19.87
C PRO A 92 -35.65 31.21 -18.56
N GLY A 93 -34.45 31.21 -17.98
CA GLY A 93 -34.11 31.88 -16.73
C GLY A 93 -34.47 31.09 -15.45
N ASN A 94 -35.42 30.14 -15.55
CA ASN A 94 -35.92 29.36 -14.42
C ASN A 94 -35.71 27.84 -14.59
N ALA A 95 -35.09 27.37 -15.67
CA ALA A 95 -34.75 25.96 -15.86
C ALA A 95 -33.34 25.63 -15.31
N VAL A 96 -33.09 24.34 -15.08
CA VAL A 96 -31.80 23.84 -14.57
C VAL A 96 -30.87 23.43 -15.71
N THR A 97 -29.59 23.25 -15.40
CA THR A 97 -28.56 22.81 -16.34
C THR A 97 -27.86 21.54 -15.83
N VAL A 98 -27.23 20.79 -16.73
CA VAL A 98 -26.36 19.65 -16.37
C VAL A 98 -24.89 20.06 -16.45
N TYR A 99 -24.07 19.49 -15.58
CA TYR A 99 -22.63 19.70 -15.64
C TYR A 99 -21.95 18.87 -16.73
N LYS A 100 -21.10 19.52 -17.52
CA LYS A 100 -20.23 18.90 -18.50
C LYS A 100 -18.99 18.32 -17.84
N SER A 101 -18.57 17.16 -18.32
CA SER A 101 -17.35 16.45 -17.95
C SER A 101 -16.38 16.41 -19.14
N GLU A 102 -15.09 16.49 -18.86
CA GLU A 102 -14.05 16.19 -19.86
C GLU A 102 -13.94 14.68 -20.13
N ASP A 103 -14.44 13.84 -19.21
CA ASP A 103 -14.46 12.39 -19.38
C ASP A 103 -15.54 11.98 -20.41
N VAL A 104 -15.06 11.51 -21.56
CA VAL A 104 -15.86 11.00 -22.68
C VAL A 104 -15.69 9.49 -22.88
N SER A 105 -15.12 8.78 -21.90
CA SER A 105 -14.80 7.34 -22.00
C SER A 105 -16.00 6.43 -22.24
N LEU A 106 -17.19 6.85 -21.80
CA LEU A 106 -18.44 6.11 -22.01
C LEU A 106 -19.27 6.65 -23.19
N GLY A 107 -18.73 7.60 -23.95
CA GLY A 107 -19.42 8.30 -25.02
C GLY A 107 -19.56 9.79 -24.74
N LYS A 108 -19.90 10.54 -25.78
CA LYS A 108 -20.10 11.99 -25.74
C LYS A 108 -21.58 12.31 -25.50
N MET A 109 -21.84 13.38 -24.76
CA MET A 109 -23.16 13.95 -24.56
C MET A 109 -23.66 14.54 -25.88
N VAL A 110 -24.92 14.27 -26.17
CA VAL A 110 -25.62 14.82 -27.32
C VAL A 110 -26.81 15.63 -26.82
N VAL A 111 -26.93 16.88 -27.27
CA VAL A 111 -28.03 17.79 -26.96
C VAL A 111 -28.76 18.09 -28.26
N ASN A 112 -30.05 17.77 -28.35
CA ASN A 112 -30.88 18.00 -29.55
C ASN A 112 -30.22 17.47 -30.84
N ASN A 113 -29.69 16.24 -30.77
CA ASN A 113 -28.94 15.56 -31.85
C ASN A 113 -27.60 16.19 -32.24
N GLN A 114 -27.10 17.20 -31.50
CA GLN A 114 -25.78 17.78 -31.68
C GLN A 114 -24.80 17.29 -30.60
N ASN A 115 -23.66 16.76 -31.04
CA ASN A 115 -22.62 16.27 -30.14
C ASN A 115 -21.85 17.44 -29.53
N THR A 116 -21.74 17.49 -28.20
CA THR A 116 -21.10 18.60 -27.50
C THR A 116 -19.59 18.41 -27.31
N GLY A 117 -19.05 17.24 -27.64
CA GLY A 117 -17.64 16.89 -27.40
C GLY A 117 -17.29 16.66 -25.93
N LYS A 118 -18.26 16.76 -25.01
CA LYS A 118 -18.10 16.58 -23.56
C LYS A 118 -18.97 15.41 -23.06
N GLY A 119 -18.69 14.89 -21.87
CA GLY A 119 -19.57 13.94 -21.17
C GLY A 119 -20.50 14.63 -20.16
N ILE A 120 -21.37 13.88 -19.51
CA ILE A 120 -22.18 14.31 -18.36
C ILE A 120 -21.44 13.96 -17.07
N LEU A 121 -21.38 14.90 -16.12
CA LEU A 121 -20.86 14.62 -14.79
C LEU A 121 -21.89 13.79 -14.01
N GLN A 122 -21.50 12.56 -13.68
CA GLN A 122 -22.37 11.54 -13.10
C GLN A 122 -21.73 10.86 -11.89
N LYS A 123 -22.57 10.35 -10.98
CA LYS A 123 -22.16 9.57 -9.82
C LYS A 123 -22.99 8.29 -9.73
N MET A 124 -22.32 7.17 -9.54
CA MET A 124 -22.93 5.86 -9.41
C MET A 124 -22.39 5.13 -8.20
N GLU A 125 -23.26 4.42 -7.49
CA GLU A 125 -22.88 3.47 -6.44
C GLU A 125 -23.50 2.12 -6.74
N TYR A 126 -22.69 1.06 -6.70
CA TYR A 126 -23.08 -0.31 -6.99
C TYR A 126 -22.31 -1.28 -6.10
N ARG A 127 -22.76 -2.54 -6.09
CA ARG A 127 -22.09 -3.63 -5.38
C ARG A 127 -21.58 -4.67 -6.37
N GLU A 128 -20.26 -4.87 -6.38
CA GLU A 128 -19.66 -5.95 -7.14
C GLU A 128 -19.41 -7.18 -6.26
N ILE A 129 -19.68 -8.37 -6.80
CA ILE A 129 -19.26 -9.65 -6.20
C ILE A 129 -18.28 -10.28 -7.19
N ASN A 130 -17.00 -9.93 -7.02
CA ASN A 130 -15.91 -10.45 -7.85
C ASN A 130 -15.26 -11.69 -7.20
N SER A 131 -14.19 -12.20 -7.82
CA SER A 131 -13.45 -13.36 -7.31
C SER A 131 -12.87 -13.11 -5.91
N MET A 132 -12.44 -11.89 -5.61
CA MET A 132 -11.93 -11.51 -4.29
C MET A 132 -13.02 -11.60 -3.23
N THR A 133 -14.19 -11.03 -3.51
CA THR A 133 -15.34 -11.07 -2.59
C THR A 133 -15.73 -12.50 -2.24
N LYS A 134 -15.73 -13.40 -3.23
CA LYS A 134 -16.03 -14.83 -3.02
C LYS A 134 -15.01 -15.48 -2.09
N VAL A 135 -13.71 -15.23 -2.31
CA VAL A 135 -12.64 -15.74 -1.43
C VAL A 135 -12.82 -15.19 -0.02
N GLN A 136 -13.06 -13.88 0.14
CA GLN A 136 -13.28 -13.25 1.45
C GLN A 136 -14.42 -13.94 2.22
N ILE A 137 -15.58 -14.17 1.59
CA ILE A 137 -16.73 -14.83 2.23
C ILE A 137 -16.36 -16.24 2.73
N VAL A 138 -15.71 -17.05 1.88
CA VAL A 138 -15.31 -18.42 2.25
C VAL A 138 -14.33 -18.40 3.42
N LEU A 139 -13.34 -17.52 3.38
CA LEU A 139 -12.36 -17.40 4.46
C LEU A 139 -12.99 -16.88 5.75
N THR A 140 -13.97 -15.98 5.70
CA THR A 140 -14.69 -15.50 6.89
C THR A 140 -15.43 -16.63 7.60
N VAL A 141 -16.11 -17.51 6.85
CA VAL A 141 -16.75 -18.71 7.41
C VAL A 141 -15.70 -19.62 8.07
N PHE A 142 -14.56 -19.82 7.43
CA PHE A 142 -13.48 -20.63 8.00
C PHE A 142 -12.88 -20.01 9.28
N VAL A 143 -12.71 -18.68 9.32
CA VAL A 143 -12.26 -17.95 10.51
C VAL A 143 -13.22 -18.14 11.70
N PHE A 144 -14.54 -18.15 11.47
CA PHE A 144 -15.51 -18.39 12.53
C PHE A 144 -15.27 -19.75 13.23
N PHE A 145 -15.14 -20.83 12.46
CA PHE A 145 -14.83 -22.14 13.02
C PHE A 145 -13.44 -22.20 13.67
N LEU A 146 -12.46 -21.49 13.11
CA LEU A 146 -11.11 -21.42 13.66
C LEU A 146 -11.09 -20.73 15.03
N LEU A 147 -11.88 -19.68 15.23
CA LEU A 147 -12.00 -18.97 16.51
C LEU A 147 -12.60 -19.87 17.60
N ILE A 148 -13.61 -20.68 17.28
CA ILE A 148 -14.16 -21.69 18.20
C ILE A 148 -13.06 -22.70 18.61
N TYR A 149 -12.24 -23.14 17.65
CA TYR A 149 -11.15 -24.06 17.95
C TYR A 149 -10.04 -23.39 18.78
N ILE A 150 -9.73 -22.11 18.54
CA ILE A 150 -8.78 -21.32 19.33
C ILE A 150 -9.24 -21.18 20.78
N ASP A 151 -10.52 -20.90 21.01
CA ASP A 151 -11.09 -20.76 22.34
C ASP A 151 -10.86 -22.05 23.16
N LYS A 152 -11.21 -23.20 22.57
CA LYS A 152 -10.90 -24.52 23.15
C LYS A 152 -9.40 -24.71 23.46
N LEU A 153 -8.50 -24.30 22.57
CA LEU A 153 -7.06 -24.44 22.79
C LEU A 153 -6.54 -23.52 23.90
N ILE A 154 -7.14 -22.35 24.09
CA ILE A 154 -6.86 -21.40 25.17
C ILE A 154 -7.27 -22.03 26.51
N GLU A 155 -8.46 -22.61 26.60
CA GLU A 155 -8.94 -23.32 27.79
C GLU A 155 -8.05 -24.53 28.14
N GLU A 156 -7.68 -25.32 27.15
CA GLU A 156 -6.80 -26.49 27.30
C GLU A 156 -5.31 -26.12 27.51
N LYS A 157 -4.96 -24.81 27.47
CA LYS A 157 -3.58 -24.29 27.62
C LYS A 157 -2.57 -24.92 26.65
N LYS A 158 -2.99 -25.29 25.43
CA LYS A 158 -2.14 -25.95 24.42
C LYS A 158 -1.37 -24.93 23.56
N ASP A 159 -0.39 -24.26 24.16
CA ASP A 159 0.39 -23.15 23.58
C ASP A 159 1.01 -23.44 22.20
N LYS A 160 1.64 -24.60 22.00
CA LYS A 160 2.27 -24.95 20.71
C LYS A 160 1.26 -25.09 19.58
N LYS A 161 0.08 -25.68 19.86
CA LYS A 161 -0.99 -25.78 18.86
C LYS A 161 -1.60 -24.40 18.59
N LEU A 162 -1.84 -23.64 19.66
CA LEU A 162 -2.35 -22.29 19.57
C LEU A 162 -1.43 -21.39 18.74
N TYR A 163 -0.11 -21.52 18.88
CA TYR A 163 0.88 -20.84 18.05
C TYR A 163 0.63 -21.05 16.54
N PHE A 164 0.54 -22.30 16.09
CA PHE A 164 0.32 -22.61 14.67
C PHE A 164 -1.06 -22.17 14.18
N VAL A 165 -2.09 -22.40 14.99
CA VAL A 165 -3.46 -22.00 14.65
C VAL A 165 -3.60 -20.48 14.59
N THR A 166 -2.88 -19.73 15.42
CA THR A 166 -2.85 -18.26 15.37
C THR A 166 -2.14 -17.76 14.12
N VAL A 167 -1.08 -18.41 13.64
CA VAL A 167 -0.47 -18.08 12.33
C VAL A 167 -1.49 -18.21 11.21
N ILE A 168 -2.25 -19.30 11.20
CA ILE A 168 -3.32 -19.54 10.21
C ILE A 168 -4.40 -18.46 10.34
N LEU A 169 -4.90 -18.19 11.55
CA LEU A 169 -5.90 -17.14 11.78
C LEU A 169 -5.43 -15.80 11.24
N MET A 170 -4.23 -15.36 11.60
CA MET A 170 -3.71 -14.07 11.15
C MET A 170 -3.57 -14.00 9.63
N TYR A 171 -3.09 -15.07 8.98
CA TYR A 171 -3.00 -15.12 7.52
C TYR A 171 -4.39 -14.98 6.87
N LEU A 172 -5.39 -15.68 7.39
CA LEU A 172 -6.77 -15.58 6.90
C LEU A 172 -7.33 -14.18 7.09
N LEU A 173 -7.13 -13.57 8.26
CA LEU A 173 -7.56 -12.20 8.54
C LEU A 173 -6.91 -11.20 7.57
N LEU A 174 -5.61 -11.34 7.31
CA LEU A 174 -4.90 -10.51 6.33
C LEU A 174 -5.44 -10.72 4.91
N THR A 175 -5.69 -11.97 4.48
CA THR A 175 -6.25 -12.24 3.15
C THR A 175 -7.69 -11.75 3.00
N ILE A 176 -8.51 -11.84 4.06
CA ILE A 176 -9.87 -11.29 4.07
C ILE A 176 -9.81 -9.77 3.96
N LYS A 177 -8.98 -9.13 4.78
CA LYS A 177 -8.85 -7.67 4.80
C LYS A 177 -8.28 -7.15 3.48
N ALA A 178 -7.24 -7.79 2.98
CA ALA A 178 -6.40 -7.28 1.91
C ALA A 178 -5.89 -8.40 0.98
N PRO A 179 -6.77 -8.92 0.12
CA PRO A 179 -6.41 -9.99 -0.82
C PRO A 179 -5.28 -9.58 -1.78
N THR A 180 -5.14 -8.28 -2.07
CA THR A 180 -4.12 -7.69 -2.96
C THR A 180 -2.70 -7.67 -2.41
N ILE A 181 -2.48 -8.04 -1.15
CA ILE A 181 -1.13 -8.23 -0.58
C ILE A 181 -0.80 -9.69 -0.26
N THR A 182 -1.70 -10.61 -0.62
CA THR A 182 -1.55 -12.05 -0.38
C THR A 182 -1.73 -12.82 -1.68
N VAL A 183 -2.93 -13.32 -1.96
CA VAL A 183 -3.18 -14.25 -3.07
C VAL A 183 -3.45 -13.55 -4.40
N PHE A 184 -3.84 -12.28 -4.38
CA PHE A 184 -4.06 -11.43 -5.56
C PHE A 184 -3.01 -10.32 -5.68
N ILE A 185 -1.81 -10.56 -5.17
CA ILE A 185 -0.71 -9.60 -5.24
C ILE A 185 -0.29 -9.31 -6.69
N GLU A 186 -0.20 -8.02 -6.99
CA GLU A 186 0.54 -7.51 -8.14
C GLU A 186 1.97 -7.16 -7.68
N PRO A 187 2.99 -7.38 -8.50
CA PRO A 187 4.37 -7.16 -8.09
C PRO A 187 4.63 -5.69 -7.77
N PHE A 188 5.25 -5.50 -6.61
CA PHE A 188 5.53 -4.18 -6.06
C PHE A 188 7.03 -3.91 -5.99
N ALA A 189 7.44 -2.83 -6.63
CA ALA A 189 8.74 -2.20 -6.57
C ALA A 189 9.90 -3.20 -6.74
N GLU A 190 10.81 -3.24 -5.76
CA GLU A 190 12.03 -4.03 -5.77
C GLU A 190 11.78 -5.54 -5.76
N LEU A 191 10.56 -6.01 -5.45
CA LEU A 191 10.20 -7.43 -5.53
C LEU A 191 10.62 -7.99 -6.89
N ILE A 192 10.31 -7.28 -7.97
CA ILE A 192 10.69 -7.68 -9.33
C ILE A 192 12.02 -7.09 -9.77
N THR A 193 12.20 -5.77 -9.66
CA THR A 193 13.36 -5.10 -10.27
C THR A 193 14.67 -5.45 -9.58
N ASN A 194 14.63 -5.95 -8.35
CA ASN A 194 15.81 -6.30 -7.58
C ASN A 194 15.81 -7.77 -7.14
N TYR A 195 14.83 -8.19 -6.32
CA TYR A 195 14.85 -9.50 -5.67
C TYR A 195 14.68 -10.66 -6.66
N PHE A 196 13.61 -10.63 -7.44
CA PHE A 196 13.36 -11.64 -8.48
C PHE A 196 14.42 -11.56 -9.61
N PHE A 197 14.68 -10.35 -10.12
CA PHE A 197 15.63 -10.13 -11.22
C PHE A 197 17.05 -10.65 -10.90
N ASN A 198 17.62 -10.36 -9.73
CA ASN A 198 18.98 -10.82 -9.43
C ASN A 198 19.04 -12.34 -9.28
N VAL A 199 17.97 -12.97 -8.78
CA VAL A 199 17.94 -14.43 -8.64
C VAL A 199 17.82 -15.11 -10.01
N THR A 200 17.11 -14.52 -10.96
CA THR A 200 16.97 -15.07 -12.33
C THR A 200 18.15 -14.76 -13.24
N THR A 201 18.87 -13.66 -13.03
CA THR A 201 19.93 -13.19 -13.95
C THR A 201 21.36 -13.37 -13.44
N MET A 202 21.57 -13.39 -12.12
CA MET A 202 22.93 -13.50 -11.55
C MET A 202 23.25 -14.92 -11.08
N SER A 203 24.55 -15.19 -10.93
CA SER A 203 25.02 -16.38 -10.23
C SER A 203 24.51 -16.38 -8.78
N THR A 204 24.29 -17.56 -8.21
CA THR A 204 23.67 -17.70 -6.88
C THR A 204 24.38 -16.90 -5.79
N LEU A 205 25.71 -16.98 -5.72
CA LEU A 205 26.49 -16.23 -4.73
C LEU A 205 26.40 -14.71 -4.96
N LYS A 206 26.55 -14.26 -6.21
CA LYS A 206 26.48 -12.83 -6.54
C LYS A 206 25.10 -12.25 -6.23
N GLY A 207 24.03 -12.98 -6.55
CA GLY A 207 22.65 -12.60 -6.23
C GLY A 207 22.41 -12.50 -4.72
N LEU A 208 22.90 -13.46 -3.94
CA LEU A 208 22.76 -13.47 -2.47
C LEU A 208 23.41 -12.25 -1.81
N PHE A 209 24.60 -11.86 -2.28
CA PHE A 209 25.40 -10.75 -1.71
C PHE A 209 25.15 -9.38 -2.38
N SER A 210 24.15 -9.28 -3.25
CA SER A 210 23.80 -8.02 -3.92
C SER A 210 23.03 -7.07 -2.98
N SER A 211 23.34 -5.78 -3.09
CA SER A 211 22.76 -4.72 -2.25
C SER A 211 21.35 -4.36 -2.67
N ASP A 212 20.64 -3.69 -1.76
CA ASP A 212 19.42 -2.93 -2.02
C ASP A 212 19.60 -1.54 -1.40
N ALA A 213 19.44 -0.48 -2.18
CA ALA A 213 19.75 0.90 -1.77
C ALA A 213 21.06 1.07 -0.96
N GLY A 214 22.10 0.29 -1.30
CA GLY A 214 23.42 0.33 -0.66
C GLY A 214 23.55 -0.49 0.63
N TYR A 215 22.48 -1.08 1.17
CA TYR A 215 22.55 -1.94 2.36
C TYR A 215 22.41 -3.43 2.00
N PHE A 216 22.83 -4.30 2.92
CA PHE A 216 22.80 -5.75 2.71
C PHE A 216 21.43 -6.33 3.10
N VAL A 217 20.88 -7.19 2.23
CA VAL A 217 19.48 -7.69 2.28
C VAL A 217 19.38 -9.21 2.19
N LEU A 218 20.22 -9.92 2.95
CA LEU A 218 20.28 -11.38 2.95
C LEU A 218 18.92 -12.06 3.21
N TYR A 219 18.12 -11.56 4.15
CA TYR A 219 16.84 -12.17 4.51
C TYR A 219 15.85 -12.31 3.33
N PRO A 220 15.43 -11.21 2.65
CA PRO A 220 14.56 -11.32 1.48
C PRO A 220 15.22 -12.03 0.29
N ARG A 221 16.56 -12.01 0.16
CA ARG A 221 17.30 -12.76 -0.88
C ARG A 221 17.19 -14.26 -0.69
N LEU A 222 17.30 -14.76 0.55
CA LEU A 222 17.13 -16.17 0.84
C LEU A 222 15.71 -16.63 0.47
N ILE A 223 14.69 -15.83 0.79
CA ILE A 223 13.31 -16.12 0.39
C ILE A 223 13.17 -16.19 -1.13
N ALA A 224 13.67 -15.16 -1.84
CA ALA A 224 13.63 -15.13 -3.31
C ALA A 224 14.34 -16.34 -3.93
N LEU A 225 15.50 -16.73 -3.38
CA LEU A 225 16.26 -17.89 -3.85
C LEU A 225 15.49 -19.21 -3.65
N ILE A 226 14.93 -19.42 -2.45
CA ILE A 226 14.16 -20.62 -2.12
C ILE A 226 12.95 -20.74 -3.05
N VAL A 227 12.20 -19.65 -3.24
CA VAL A 227 10.98 -19.69 -4.05
C VAL A 227 11.31 -19.81 -5.54
N VAL A 228 12.16 -18.94 -6.08
CA VAL A 228 12.40 -18.85 -7.53
C VAL A 228 13.25 -20.02 -8.03
N LYS A 229 14.41 -20.31 -7.39
CA LYS A 229 15.29 -21.40 -7.82
C LYS A 229 14.89 -22.76 -7.25
N GLY A 230 14.33 -22.79 -6.05
CA GLY A 230 13.90 -24.03 -5.40
C GLY A 230 12.59 -24.58 -5.97
N LEU A 231 11.55 -23.75 -6.10
CA LEU A 231 10.24 -24.21 -6.59
C LEU A 231 10.09 -24.13 -8.12
N ARG A 232 10.87 -23.27 -8.80
CA ARG A 232 10.92 -23.14 -10.27
C ARG A 232 9.54 -22.93 -10.92
N MET A 233 8.72 -22.12 -10.29
CA MET A 233 7.36 -21.81 -10.76
C MET A 233 7.37 -20.71 -11.83
N SER A 234 6.24 -20.47 -12.48
CA SER A 234 6.08 -19.34 -13.42
C SER A 234 6.39 -17.99 -12.73
N PRO A 235 6.76 -16.93 -13.47
CA PRO A 235 7.08 -15.63 -12.88
C PRO A 235 5.97 -15.10 -11.96
N ARG A 236 4.72 -15.19 -12.40
CA ARG A 236 3.56 -14.82 -11.59
C ARG A 236 3.46 -15.62 -10.30
N MET A 237 3.53 -16.95 -10.38
CA MET A 237 3.38 -17.79 -9.21
C MET A 237 4.55 -17.58 -8.23
N SER A 238 5.75 -17.32 -8.75
CA SER A 238 6.91 -16.97 -7.92
C SER A 238 6.68 -15.68 -7.13
N VAL A 239 6.08 -14.64 -7.73
CA VAL A 239 5.72 -13.39 -7.00
C VAL A 239 4.76 -13.68 -5.86
N ILE A 240 3.68 -14.42 -6.14
CA ILE A 240 2.68 -14.80 -5.13
C ILE A 240 3.34 -15.60 -4.01
N LEU A 241 4.16 -16.59 -4.35
CA LEU A 241 4.83 -17.43 -3.36
C LEU A 241 5.88 -16.68 -2.55
N MET A 242 6.65 -15.77 -3.15
CA MET A 242 7.61 -14.92 -2.42
C MET A 242 6.91 -14.06 -1.38
N GLN A 243 5.84 -13.37 -1.78
CA GLN A 243 5.01 -12.54 -0.91
C GLN A 243 4.43 -13.35 0.25
N ASN A 244 3.75 -14.46 -0.04
CA ASN A 244 3.07 -15.26 0.99
C ASN A 244 4.04 -16.04 1.88
N PHE A 245 5.20 -16.47 1.37
CA PHE A 245 6.23 -17.11 2.19
C PHE A 245 6.82 -16.10 3.19
N ALA A 246 7.16 -14.89 2.75
CA ALA A 246 7.60 -13.82 3.64
C ALA A 246 6.52 -13.46 4.68
N MET A 247 5.26 -13.40 4.25
CA MET A 247 4.12 -13.14 5.14
C MET A 247 4.00 -14.22 6.22
N LEU A 248 4.04 -15.51 5.85
CA LEU A 248 3.94 -16.61 6.81
C LEU A 248 5.10 -16.62 7.81
N LEU A 249 6.32 -16.25 7.39
CA LEU A 249 7.47 -16.09 8.29
C LEU A 249 7.24 -14.94 9.28
N MET A 250 6.76 -13.79 8.81
CA MET A 250 6.38 -12.66 9.67
C MET A 250 5.32 -13.07 10.71
N LEU A 251 4.24 -13.72 10.26
CA LEU A 251 3.17 -14.17 11.14
C LEU A 251 3.64 -15.20 12.16
N SER A 252 4.56 -16.08 11.76
CA SER A 252 5.23 -17.03 12.66
C SER A 252 6.03 -16.30 13.74
N ILE A 253 6.80 -15.27 13.37
CA ILE A 253 7.53 -14.42 14.33
C ILE A 253 6.55 -13.79 15.33
N ASN A 254 5.46 -13.17 14.86
CA ASN A 254 4.50 -12.48 15.71
C ASN A 254 3.73 -13.43 16.65
N SER A 255 3.38 -14.62 16.17
CA SER A 255 2.69 -15.65 16.96
C SER A 255 3.57 -16.24 18.07
N ALA A 256 4.91 -16.17 17.93
CA ALA A 256 5.83 -16.81 18.88
C ALA A 256 5.65 -16.32 20.32
N PHE A 257 5.12 -15.12 20.54
CA PHE A 257 4.82 -14.57 21.87
C PHE A 257 3.79 -15.40 22.67
N ILE A 258 2.98 -16.24 22.01
CA ILE A 258 2.02 -17.15 22.65
C ILE A 258 2.73 -18.30 23.39
N LEU A 259 3.92 -18.69 22.95
CA LEU A 259 4.64 -19.84 23.48
C LEU A 259 4.96 -19.69 24.97
N ASN A 260 4.97 -20.80 25.71
CA ASN A 260 5.19 -20.81 27.16
C ASN A 260 6.48 -20.14 27.64
N ASN A 261 7.48 -20.00 26.76
CA ASN A 261 8.69 -19.21 27.01
C ASN A 261 8.39 -17.75 27.41
N TYR A 262 7.24 -17.21 27.02
CA TYR A 262 6.82 -15.83 27.26
C TYR A 262 5.72 -15.71 28.34
N LYS A 263 5.37 -16.79 29.05
CA LYS A 263 4.26 -16.80 30.03
C LYS A 263 4.38 -15.76 31.15
N LYS A 264 5.60 -15.29 31.44
CA LYS A 264 5.83 -14.26 32.46
C LYS A 264 5.33 -12.87 32.06
N TYR A 265 5.12 -12.62 30.76
CA TYR A 265 4.71 -11.31 30.23
C TYR A 265 3.19 -11.13 30.12
N GLY A 266 2.41 -12.15 30.51
CA GLY A 266 0.96 -12.09 30.55
C GLY A 266 0.30 -13.46 30.40
N ASN A 267 -0.99 -13.53 30.70
CA ASN A 267 -1.76 -14.75 30.47
C ASN A 267 -1.89 -15.07 28.97
N ILE A 268 -2.38 -16.27 28.65
CA ILE A 268 -2.43 -16.74 27.26
C ILE A 268 -3.32 -15.86 26.37
N PHE A 269 -4.43 -15.32 26.91
CA PHE A 269 -5.31 -14.40 26.20
C PHE A 269 -4.59 -13.10 25.83
N PHE A 270 -3.93 -12.44 26.79
CA PHE A 270 -3.17 -11.21 26.54
C PHE A 270 -2.10 -11.43 25.47
N ARG A 271 -1.35 -12.53 25.56
CA ARG A 271 -0.29 -12.84 24.60
C ARG A 271 -0.85 -13.14 23.20
N PHE A 272 -1.97 -13.85 23.12
CA PHE A 272 -2.72 -14.06 21.88
C PHE A 272 -3.18 -12.75 21.26
N THR A 273 -3.78 -11.85 22.04
CA THR A 273 -4.22 -10.53 21.59
C THR A 273 -3.07 -9.66 21.08
N VAL A 274 -1.94 -9.63 21.79
CA VAL A 274 -0.73 -8.92 21.33
C VAL A 274 -0.23 -9.50 20.01
N SER A 275 -0.20 -10.83 19.85
CA SER A 275 0.18 -11.45 18.59
C SER A 275 -0.74 -11.05 17.44
N LEU A 276 -2.06 -11.00 17.65
CA LEU A 276 -3.01 -10.50 16.63
C LEU A 276 -2.77 -9.04 16.25
N ILE A 277 -2.49 -8.18 17.24
CA ILE A 277 -2.17 -6.77 17.01
C ILE A 277 -0.91 -6.62 16.17
N LEU A 278 0.14 -7.34 16.51
CA LEU A 278 1.40 -7.31 15.78
C LEU A 278 1.28 -7.90 14.37
N GLY A 279 0.40 -8.88 14.12
CA GLY A 279 0.36 -9.62 12.86
C GLY A 279 -0.79 -9.32 11.91
N SER A 280 -1.91 -8.74 12.36
CA SER A 280 -3.13 -8.61 11.54
C SER A 280 -3.74 -7.21 11.52
N PHE A 281 -3.54 -6.41 12.56
CA PHE A 281 -4.11 -5.07 12.65
C PHE A 281 -3.16 -4.00 12.12
N SER A 282 -3.71 -2.90 11.62
CA SER A 282 -2.92 -1.76 11.13
C SER A 282 -2.29 -1.03 12.32
N ILE A 283 -1.07 -1.42 12.69
CA ILE A 283 -0.15 -0.53 13.46
C ILE A 283 0.44 0.54 12.52
N PHE A 284 0.29 0.37 11.20
CA PHE A 284 0.83 1.20 10.14
C PHE A 284 -0.15 1.30 8.98
N PRO A 285 0.05 2.23 8.01
CA PRO A 285 -0.56 2.10 6.69
C PRO A 285 -0.37 0.67 6.18
N PHE A 286 -1.51 0.01 5.96
CA PHE A 286 -1.54 -1.44 5.90
C PHE A 286 -0.78 -1.98 4.68
N PHE A 287 -0.93 -1.33 3.53
CA PHE A 287 -0.27 -1.73 2.29
C PHE A 287 1.26 -1.60 2.38
N GLU A 288 1.79 -0.48 2.88
CA GLU A 288 3.24 -0.21 2.87
C GLU A 288 4.05 -1.16 3.74
N THR A 289 3.48 -1.66 4.84
CA THR A 289 4.21 -2.54 5.76
C THR A 289 4.08 -4.03 5.43
N HIS A 290 3.11 -4.39 4.61
CA HIS A 290 2.79 -5.78 4.31
C HIS A 290 3.13 -6.17 2.86
N VAL A 291 3.83 -5.32 2.11
CA VAL A 291 4.47 -5.70 0.84
C VAL A 291 5.84 -6.35 1.08
N PHE A 292 6.23 -7.27 0.19
CA PHE A 292 7.45 -8.09 0.32
C PHE A 292 8.70 -7.30 0.69
N VAL A 293 8.85 -6.12 0.08
CA VAL A 293 10.03 -5.28 0.25
C VAL A 293 10.15 -4.79 1.70
N ASP A 294 9.05 -4.61 2.42
CA ASP A 294 9.02 -4.00 3.76
C ASP A 294 8.63 -4.98 4.89
N LEU A 295 8.12 -6.17 4.57
CA LEU A 295 7.99 -7.27 5.53
C LEU A 295 9.25 -7.54 6.38
N PRO A 296 10.49 -7.39 5.88
CA PRO A 296 11.68 -7.60 6.70
C PRO A 296 11.83 -6.64 7.90
N TYR A 297 11.09 -5.52 7.97
CA TYR A 297 11.04 -4.69 9.18
C TYR A 297 10.56 -5.49 10.41
N PHE A 298 9.67 -6.46 10.22
CA PHE A 298 9.18 -7.34 11.30
C PHE A 298 10.25 -8.25 11.90
N ASN A 299 11.41 -8.40 11.25
CA ASN A 299 12.57 -9.07 11.86
C ASN A 299 12.99 -8.39 13.17
N PHE A 300 12.65 -7.11 13.37
CA PHE A 300 12.84 -6.41 14.63
C PHE A 300 12.07 -7.06 15.78
N ILE A 301 10.83 -7.52 15.53
CA ILE A 301 10.03 -8.24 16.54
C ILE A 301 10.72 -9.56 16.91
N ALA A 302 11.31 -10.28 15.94
CA ALA A 302 12.09 -11.47 16.24
C ALA A 302 13.29 -11.16 17.13
N ILE A 303 14.05 -10.10 16.86
CA ILE A 303 15.18 -9.66 17.71
C ILE A 303 14.70 -9.34 19.13
N ILE A 304 13.58 -8.64 19.28
CA ILE A 304 12.96 -8.39 20.60
C ILE A 304 12.62 -9.72 21.28
N LEU A 305 11.89 -10.61 20.60
CA LEU A 305 11.44 -11.87 21.18
C LEU A 305 12.60 -12.77 21.59
N ILE A 306 13.70 -12.84 20.83
CA ILE A 306 14.87 -13.61 21.28
C ILE A 306 15.54 -12.92 22.46
N SER A 307 15.59 -11.58 22.48
CA SER A 307 16.16 -10.82 23.60
C SER A 307 15.40 -11.06 24.91
N LEU A 308 14.10 -11.37 24.87
CA LEU A 308 13.26 -11.65 26.04
C LEU A 308 13.40 -13.09 26.56
N LEU A 309 13.97 -14.02 25.78
CA LEU A 309 14.16 -15.41 26.20
C LEU A 309 15.14 -15.52 27.38
N ASP A 310 14.94 -16.54 28.21
CA ASP A 310 15.97 -16.97 29.16
C ASP A 310 16.97 -17.88 28.45
N PHE A 311 18.13 -17.33 28.09
CA PHE A 311 19.16 -18.07 27.37
C PHE A 311 19.78 -19.21 28.16
N GLU A 312 19.78 -19.18 29.49
CA GLU A 312 20.36 -20.26 30.29
C GLU A 312 19.47 -21.51 30.27
N SER A 313 18.15 -21.33 30.18
CA SER A 313 17.17 -22.43 30.02
C SER A 313 17.20 -23.13 28.66
N LEU A 314 17.87 -22.55 27.65
CA LEU A 314 17.90 -23.11 26.29
C LEU A 314 18.89 -24.27 26.17
N SER A 315 18.55 -25.27 25.37
CA SER A 315 19.54 -26.26 24.96
C SER A 315 20.60 -25.63 24.06
N LYS A 316 21.83 -26.16 24.09
CA LYS A 316 22.96 -25.66 23.29
C LYS A 316 22.62 -25.55 21.80
N LYS A 317 21.94 -26.57 21.25
CA LYS A 317 21.48 -26.59 19.84
C LYS A 317 20.52 -25.44 19.52
N LYS A 318 19.52 -25.21 20.38
CA LYS A 318 18.56 -24.11 20.20
C LYS A 318 19.25 -22.75 20.27
N PHE A 319 20.13 -22.56 21.25
CA PHE A 319 20.88 -21.32 21.40
C PHE A 319 21.76 -21.04 20.17
N ILE A 320 22.51 -22.03 19.67
CA ILE A 320 23.34 -21.88 18.46
C ILE A 320 22.49 -21.51 17.24
N MET A 321 21.34 -22.18 17.03
CA MET A 321 20.46 -21.83 15.91
C MET A 321 19.93 -20.41 16.00
N LEU A 322 19.59 -19.92 17.20
CA LEU A 322 19.20 -18.51 17.38
C LEU A 322 20.35 -17.56 17.07
N MET A 323 21.59 -17.89 17.46
CA MET A 323 22.74 -17.03 17.16
C MET A 323 23.07 -16.98 15.66
N ILE A 324 22.77 -18.04 14.89
CA ILE A 324 22.88 -18.04 13.43
C ILE A 324 21.74 -17.22 12.80
N LEU A 325 20.56 -17.29 13.39
CA LEU A 325 19.38 -16.55 12.91
C LEU A 325 19.54 -15.03 13.09
N VAL A 326 20.16 -14.56 14.19
CA VAL A 326 20.30 -13.13 14.49
C VAL A 326 20.98 -12.33 13.35
N PRO A 327 22.15 -12.73 12.81
CA PRO A 327 22.73 -12.05 11.65
C PRO A 327 21.82 -12.03 10.44
N ILE A 328 21.14 -13.14 10.14
CA ILE A 328 20.21 -13.23 8.99
C ILE A 328 19.08 -12.21 9.15
N LEU A 329 18.52 -12.07 10.36
CA LEU A 329 17.48 -11.10 10.67
C LEU A 329 17.99 -9.65 10.56
N CYS A 330 19.22 -9.38 11.03
CA CYS A 330 19.82 -8.04 10.96
C CYS A 330 20.20 -7.63 9.54
N PHE A 331 20.64 -8.58 8.70
CA PHE A 331 20.95 -8.37 7.28
C PHE A 331 19.66 -8.34 6.44
N SER A 332 18.79 -7.39 6.75
CA SER A 332 17.48 -7.28 6.10
C SER A 332 17.09 -5.84 5.76
N LYS A 333 17.41 -4.88 6.62
CA LYS A 333 17.18 -3.44 6.43
C LYS A 333 18.29 -2.62 7.08
N SER A 334 18.47 -1.37 6.64
CA SER A 334 19.46 -0.45 7.23
C SER A 334 19.20 -0.15 8.71
N TYR A 335 17.93 -0.07 9.15
CA TYR A 335 17.54 0.30 10.52
C TYR A 335 18.17 -0.55 11.63
N PHE A 336 18.60 -1.78 11.33
CA PHE A 336 19.30 -2.62 12.31
C PHE A 336 20.65 -2.04 12.76
N LEU A 337 21.20 -1.02 12.08
CA LEU A 337 22.40 -0.30 12.51
C LEU A 337 22.25 0.33 13.90
N VAL A 338 21.03 0.63 14.35
CA VAL A 338 20.75 1.20 15.69
C VAL A 338 21.26 0.28 16.81
N PHE A 339 21.36 -1.02 16.57
CA PHE A 339 21.86 -1.97 17.57
C PHE A 339 23.36 -1.93 17.80
N PHE A 340 24.16 -1.33 16.91
CA PHE A 340 25.61 -1.25 17.09
C PHE A 340 26.00 -0.45 18.35
N PRO A 341 25.64 0.83 18.50
CA PRO A 341 25.97 1.60 19.70
C PRO A 341 25.30 1.02 20.97
N ILE A 342 24.09 0.48 20.84
CA ILE A 342 23.36 -0.14 21.96
C ILE A 342 24.13 -1.36 22.49
N SER A 343 24.58 -2.24 21.60
CA SER A 343 25.29 -3.46 21.99
C SER A 343 26.58 -3.12 22.74
N ILE A 344 27.34 -2.14 22.24
CA ILE A 344 28.57 -1.65 22.90
C ILE A 344 28.25 -1.08 24.29
N LEU A 345 27.26 -0.19 24.38
CA LEU A 345 26.89 0.45 25.65
C LEU A 345 26.49 -0.58 26.71
N VAL A 346 25.64 -1.55 26.34
CA VAL A 346 25.23 -2.61 27.27
C VAL A 346 26.43 -3.48 27.66
N PHE A 347 27.31 -3.79 26.72
CA PHE A 347 28.50 -4.59 26.96
C PHE A 347 29.44 -3.92 27.95
N ILE A 348 29.70 -2.62 27.82
CA ILE A 348 30.58 -1.85 28.71
C ILE A 348 29.95 -1.69 30.09
N VAL A 349 28.71 -1.18 30.16
CA VAL A 349 28.06 -0.82 31.44
C VAL A 349 27.70 -2.06 32.25
N PHE A 350 27.29 -3.16 31.61
CA PHE A 350 26.78 -4.35 32.28
C PHE A 350 27.68 -5.58 32.13
N TRP A 351 28.93 -5.43 31.67
CA TRP A 351 29.87 -6.54 31.41
C TRP A 351 29.91 -7.62 32.49
N LYS A 352 29.96 -7.20 33.75
CA LYS A 352 30.07 -8.10 34.92
C LYS A 352 28.73 -8.72 35.32
N LYS A 353 27.60 -8.17 34.87
CA LYS A 353 26.24 -8.56 35.29
C LYS A 353 25.53 -9.47 34.27
N ILE A 354 25.94 -9.47 33.01
CA ILE A 354 25.33 -10.29 31.95
C ILE A 354 25.98 -11.67 31.86
N SER A 355 25.18 -12.70 31.57
CA SER A 355 25.67 -14.07 31.44
C SER A 355 26.52 -14.28 30.19
N LYS A 356 27.29 -15.37 30.13
CA LYS A 356 28.11 -15.70 28.96
C LYS A 356 27.28 -15.81 27.67
N ARG A 357 26.09 -16.40 27.73
CA ARG A 357 25.19 -16.51 26.57
C ARG A 357 24.63 -15.15 26.14
N GLN A 358 24.33 -14.26 27.09
CA GLN A 358 23.93 -12.89 26.79
C GLN A 358 25.06 -12.08 26.15
N LYS A 359 26.31 -12.26 26.60
CA LYS A 359 27.50 -11.65 25.96
C LYS A 359 27.64 -12.08 24.51
N ILE A 360 27.48 -13.38 24.24
CA ILE A 360 27.53 -13.93 22.88
C ILE A 360 26.42 -13.31 22.02
N TYR A 361 25.19 -13.25 22.52
CA TYR A 361 24.08 -12.63 21.80
C TYR A 361 24.34 -11.16 21.45
N LEU A 362 24.77 -10.35 22.43
CA LEU A 362 25.09 -8.94 22.21
C LEU A 362 26.26 -8.76 21.24
N PHE A 363 27.28 -9.62 21.34
CA PHE A 363 28.40 -9.62 20.41
C PHE A 363 27.94 -9.92 18.98
N VAL A 364 27.13 -10.96 18.78
CA VAL A 364 26.60 -11.33 17.46
C VAL A 364 25.71 -10.22 16.89
N LEU A 365 24.85 -9.62 17.72
CA LEU A 365 23.99 -8.50 17.33
C LEU A 365 24.80 -7.26 16.93
N GLY A 366 25.78 -6.88 17.75
CA GLY A 366 26.68 -5.76 17.49
C GLY A 366 27.55 -5.99 16.26
N LEU A 367 28.12 -7.19 16.10
CA LEU A 367 28.94 -7.56 14.94
C LEU A 367 28.12 -7.53 13.65
N SER A 368 26.89 -8.05 13.67
CA SER A 368 26.01 -7.99 12.50
C SER A 368 25.71 -6.54 12.10
N SER A 369 25.43 -5.69 13.08
CA SER A 369 25.17 -4.26 12.85
C SER A 369 26.41 -3.53 12.32
N LEU A 370 27.61 -3.89 12.80
CA LEU A 370 28.88 -3.37 12.31
C LEU A 370 29.15 -3.81 10.86
N ILE A 371 28.93 -5.08 10.52
CA ILE A 371 29.06 -5.59 9.15
C ILE A 371 28.11 -4.82 8.22
N GLN A 372 26.88 -4.59 8.64
CA GLN A 372 25.91 -3.79 7.87
C GLN A 372 26.43 -2.37 7.62
N LEU A 373 26.96 -1.71 8.67
CA LEU A 373 27.53 -0.36 8.57
C LEU A 373 28.72 -0.30 7.62
N ILE A 374 29.64 -1.27 7.73
CA ILE A 374 30.81 -1.38 6.85
C ILE A 374 30.36 -1.61 5.40
N TYR A 375 29.40 -2.50 5.19
CA TYR A 375 28.85 -2.79 3.85
C TYR A 375 28.22 -1.55 3.22
N MET A 376 27.42 -0.80 3.98
CA MET A 376 26.84 0.47 3.54
C MET A 376 27.91 1.52 3.22
N ASN A 377 28.99 1.57 4.01
CA ASN A 377 30.11 2.46 3.76
C ASN A 377 30.83 2.17 2.42
N PHE A 378 30.91 0.89 2.01
CA PHE A 378 31.45 0.52 0.70
C PHE A 378 30.47 0.74 -0.46
N ASN A 379 29.16 0.83 -0.19
CA ASN A 379 28.11 0.96 -1.20
C ASN A 379 27.36 2.30 -1.12
N LYS A 380 28.03 3.37 -0.65
CA LYS A 380 27.44 4.72 -0.46
C LYS A 380 26.78 5.30 -1.70
N SER A 381 27.29 4.98 -2.89
CA SER A 381 26.69 5.41 -4.16
C SER A 381 25.24 4.96 -4.30
N GLY A 382 24.92 3.76 -3.78
CA GLY A 382 23.57 3.24 -3.73
C GLY A 382 22.64 4.14 -2.93
N TRP A 383 23.08 4.63 -1.76
CA TRP A 383 22.29 5.53 -0.91
C TRP A 383 22.05 6.91 -1.54
N ASN A 384 23.08 7.48 -2.17
CA ASN A 384 23.02 8.79 -2.81
C ASN A 384 22.07 8.81 -4.03
N TYR A 385 21.80 7.67 -4.65
CA TYR A 385 20.85 7.57 -5.75
C TYR A 385 19.39 7.81 -5.32
N TYR A 386 19.05 7.46 -4.06
CA TYR A 386 17.71 7.63 -3.50
C TYR A 386 17.54 8.95 -2.75
N SER A 387 18.64 9.63 -2.37
CA SER A 387 18.55 10.93 -1.72
C SER A 387 18.10 12.00 -2.72
N VAL A 388 16.96 12.63 -2.44
CA VAL A 388 16.60 13.89 -3.09
C VAL A 388 17.57 14.95 -2.57
N PRO A 389 18.30 15.69 -3.44
CA PRO A 389 19.06 16.85 -2.99
C PRO A 389 18.07 17.86 -2.40
N SER A 390 17.99 17.95 -1.07
CA SER A 390 17.25 19.03 -0.43
C SER A 390 18.09 20.31 -0.57
N GLU A 391 17.56 21.35 -1.20
CA GLU A 391 18.25 22.64 -1.37
C GLU A 391 18.63 23.31 -0.03
N LYS A 392 18.02 22.87 1.09
CA LYS A 392 18.40 23.26 2.46
C LYS A 392 18.58 22.01 3.31
N SER A 393 19.82 21.70 3.68
CA SER A 393 20.09 20.72 4.73
C SER A 393 19.63 21.29 6.08
N LEU A 394 18.74 20.59 6.78
CA LEU A 394 18.33 20.96 8.14
C LEU A 394 19.55 21.13 9.06
N ASN A 395 19.54 22.19 9.87
CA ASN A 395 20.58 22.41 10.86
C ASN A 395 20.47 21.37 12.00
N TYR A 396 21.46 21.33 12.89
CA TYR A 396 21.47 20.36 13.99
C TYR A 396 20.27 20.51 14.96
N ILE A 397 19.85 21.74 15.24
CA ILE A 397 18.72 22.05 16.13
C ILE A 397 17.41 21.56 15.51
N ASP A 398 17.21 21.80 14.22
CA ASP A 398 16.04 21.35 13.45
C ASP A 398 15.95 19.82 13.45
N LYS A 399 17.09 19.12 13.32
CA LYS A 399 17.13 17.65 13.40
C LYS A 399 16.72 17.14 14.79
N ILE A 400 17.17 17.79 15.87
CA ILE A 400 16.74 17.45 17.23
C ILE A 400 15.24 17.74 17.41
N ASN A 401 14.77 18.88 16.92
CA ASN A 401 13.36 19.25 16.96
C ASN A 401 12.49 18.19 16.26
N ASN A 402 12.88 17.80 15.04
CA ASN A 402 12.22 16.78 14.25
C ASN A 402 12.23 15.40 14.94
N MET A 403 13.31 15.07 15.64
CA MET A 403 13.39 13.84 16.44
C MET A 403 12.34 13.80 17.55
N PHE A 404 12.25 14.83 18.40
CA PHE A 404 11.26 14.89 19.49
C PHE A 404 9.83 14.96 18.97
N TYR A 405 9.63 15.70 17.88
CA TYR A 405 8.33 15.74 17.21
C TYR A 405 7.91 14.36 16.72
N THR A 406 8.80 13.63 16.02
CA THR A 406 8.54 12.28 15.51
C THR A 406 8.13 11.32 16.63
N ILE A 407 8.83 11.36 17.77
CA ILE A 407 8.50 10.54 18.94
C ILE A 407 7.09 10.89 19.45
N SER A 408 6.79 12.18 19.57
CA SER A 408 5.48 12.67 20.05
C SER A 408 4.35 12.25 19.12
N GLN A 409 4.52 12.41 17.81
CA GLN A 409 3.52 11.99 16.81
C GLN A 409 3.29 10.48 16.80
N ASN A 410 4.34 9.67 16.95
CA ASN A 410 4.18 8.21 17.01
C ASN A 410 3.42 7.77 18.26
N LEU A 411 3.68 8.43 19.40
CA LEU A 411 2.92 8.15 20.62
C LEU A 411 1.46 8.61 20.51
N ILE A 412 1.22 9.79 19.92
CA ILE A 412 -0.12 10.28 19.56
C ILE A 412 -0.82 9.23 18.71
N TYR A 413 -0.20 8.78 17.62
CA TYR A 413 -0.78 7.83 16.68
C TYR A 413 -1.16 6.51 17.35
N LEU A 414 -0.38 6.02 18.31
CA LEU A 414 -0.68 4.79 19.04
C LEU A 414 -1.93 4.93 19.93
N ILE A 415 -2.19 6.13 20.46
CA ILE A 415 -3.28 6.37 21.42
C ILE A 415 -4.53 6.97 20.75
N SER A 416 -4.36 7.92 19.86
CA SER A 416 -5.41 8.63 19.12
C SER A 416 -4.97 8.89 17.67
N PRO A 417 -5.39 8.06 16.70
CA PRO A 417 -4.88 8.13 15.33
C PRO A 417 -5.64 9.16 14.47
N ASN A 418 -6.80 9.64 14.93
CA ASN A 418 -7.71 10.50 14.17
C ASN A 418 -7.67 11.97 14.63
N ILE A 419 -6.53 12.47 15.09
CA ILE A 419 -6.44 13.87 15.49
C ILE A 419 -6.41 14.76 14.25
N THR A 420 -7.36 15.69 14.19
CA THR A 420 -7.48 16.64 13.07
C THR A 420 -6.85 17.99 13.42
N LEU A 421 -6.55 18.78 12.38
CA LEU A 421 -6.05 20.16 12.52
C LEU A 421 -7.00 21.10 13.29
N SER A 422 -8.26 20.72 13.49
CA SER A 422 -9.24 21.48 14.29
C SER A 422 -9.01 21.37 15.80
N SER A 423 -8.14 20.46 16.24
CA SER A 423 -7.75 20.31 17.64
C SER A 423 -6.68 21.33 18.05
N ASN A 424 -6.48 21.55 19.35
CA ASN A 424 -5.34 22.31 19.84
C ASN A 424 -4.04 21.49 19.67
N ILE A 425 -3.41 21.65 18.50
CA ILE A 425 -2.24 20.88 18.06
C ILE A 425 -1.07 21.05 19.04
N LEU A 426 -0.81 22.28 19.49
CA LEU A 426 0.29 22.59 20.40
C LEU A 426 0.14 21.85 21.73
N SER A 427 -1.03 21.98 22.37
CA SER A 427 -1.31 21.30 23.64
C SER A 427 -1.24 19.78 23.49
N THR A 428 -1.76 19.24 22.38
CA THR A 428 -1.70 17.80 22.10
C THR A 428 -0.25 17.33 22.03
N ASN A 429 0.58 17.97 21.21
CA ASN A 429 1.99 17.61 21.05
C ASN A 429 2.75 17.65 22.38
N PHE A 430 2.55 18.70 23.19
CA PHE A 430 3.20 18.82 24.50
C PHE A 430 2.72 17.78 25.52
N ILE A 431 1.42 17.49 25.59
CA ILE A 431 0.89 16.47 26.51
C ILE A 431 1.53 15.11 26.22
N PHE A 432 1.61 14.70 24.97
CA PHE A 432 2.20 13.41 24.61
C PHE A 432 3.72 13.40 24.79
N LEU A 433 4.42 14.51 24.58
CA LEU A 433 5.83 14.64 24.94
C LEU A 433 6.05 14.46 26.46
N ILE A 434 5.22 15.08 27.30
CA ILE A 434 5.27 14.93 28.76
C ILE A 434 5.01 13.47 29.16
N ILE A 435 4.01 12.81 28.57
CA ILE A 435 3.73 11.39 28.82
C ILE A 435 4.95 10.53 28.47
N PHE A 436 5.61 10.81 27.34
CA PHE A 436 6.83 10.10 26.97
C PHE A 436 7.95 10.30 28.00
N ILE A 437 8.20 11.55 28.43
CA ILE A 437 9.22 11.88 29.45
C ILE A 437 8.91 11.16 30.77
N LEU A 438 7.66 11.15 31.22
CA LEU A 438 7.24 10.39 32.41
C LEU A 438 7.52 8.90 32.25
N GLY A 439 7.25 8.33 31.07
CA GLY A 439 7.63 6.96 30.73
C GLY A 439 9.13 6.70 30.88
N VAL A 440 9.98 7.62 30.39
CA VAL A 440 11.45 7.53 30.55
C VAL A 440 11.86 7.56 32.01
N ILE A 441 11.27 8.44 32.82
CA ILE A 441 11.56 8.52 34.26
C ILE A 441 11.18 7.21 34.97
N ILE A 442 9.99 6.67 34.69
CA ILE A 442 9.52 5.39 35.25
C ILE A 442 10.43 4.23 34.82
N ALA A 443 10.90 4.24 33.57
CA ALA A 443 11.83 3.24 33.05
C ALA A 443 13.14 3.19 33.84
N ILE A 444 13.75 4.36 34.04
CA ILE A 444 14.99 4.52 34.80
C ILE A 444 14.76 4.11 36.27
N TYR A 445 13.63 4.52 36.85
CA TYR A 445 13.24 4.12 38.20
C TYR A 445 13.16 2.58 38.34
N TYR A 446 12.51 1.89 37.39
CA TYR A 446 12.43 0.43 37.41
C TYR A 446 13.79 -0.24 37.23
N LEU A 447 14.66 0.30 36.37
CA LEU A 447 16.03 -0.18 36.22
C LEU A 447 16.80 -0.08 37.54
N TYR A 448 16.69 1.06 38.23
CA TYR A 448 17.33 1.28 39.53
C TYR A 448 16.75 0.36 40.62
N LYS A 449 15.42 0.23 40.68
CA LYS A 449 14.71 -0.51 41.73
C LYS A 449 14.81 -2.02 41.59
N TYR A 450 14.47 -2.56 40.43
CA TYR A 450 14.35 -4.01 40.23
C TYR A 450 15.64 -4.66 39.73
N LYS A 451 16.52 -3.89 39.07
CA LYS A 451 17.84 -4.35 38.57
C LYS A 451 17.77 -5.67 37.78
N ASN A 452 16.65 -5.92 37.10
CA ASN A 452 16.43 -7.13 36.32
C ASN A 452 16.68 -6.87 34.83
N LYS A 453 16.73 -7.96 34.06
CA LYS A 453 16.90 -7.94 32.60
C LYS A 453 15.80 -7.14 31.90
N GLU A 454 14.55 -7.27 32.34
CA GLU A 454 13.41 -6.63 31.70
C GLU A 454 13.45 -5.10 31.84
N SER A 455 13.83 -4.57 33.01
CA SER A 455 14.01 -3.13 33.18
C SER A 455 15.18 -2.57 32.38
N LEU A 456 16.23 -3.36 32.14
CA LEU A 456 17.29 -2.97 31.21
C LEU A 456 16.79 -2.91 29.76
N ILE A 457 16.05 -3.92 29.30
CA ILE A 457 15.46 -3.93 27.95
C ILE A 457 14.49 -2.76 27.77
N LEU A 458 13.76 -2.40 28.83
CA LEU A 458 12.85 -1.25 28.83
C LEU A 458 13.60 0.07 28.58
N VAL A 459 14.78 0.27 29.16
CA VAL A 459 15.65 1.42 28.83
C VAL A 459 16.25 1.30 27.43
N ILE A 460 16.59 0.10 26.97
CA ILE A 460 17.06 -0.12 25.60
C ILE A 460 16.00 0.30 24.57
N PHE A 461 14.71 0.04 24.82
CA PHE A 461 13.64 0.53 23.92
C PHE A 461 13.61 2.04 23.78
N ILE A 462 13.88 2.79 24.85
CA ILE A 462 14.01 4.25 24.78
C ILE A 462 15.16 4.63 23.85
N ILE A 463 16.31 3.97 23.98
CA ILE A 463 17.48 4.22 23.10
C ILE A 463 17.16 3.87 21.65
N ILE A 464 16.41 2.79 21.38
CA ILE A 464 15.98 2.43 20.02
C ILE A 464 15.01 3.47 19.45
N ILE A 465 14.06 3.97 20.25
CA ILE A 465 13.12 5.02 19.85
C ILE A 465 13.89 6.28 19.43
N PHE A 466 14.80 6.76 20.29
CA PHE A 466 15.64 7.92 19.98
C PHE A 466 16.56 7.67 18.78
N GLY A 467 17.23 6.52 18.72
CA GLY A 467 18.15 6.17 17.64
C GLY A 467 17.46 6.07 16.29
N SER A 468 16.24 5.53 16.24
CA SER A 468 15.45 5.42 15.02
C SER A 468 14.90 6.79 14.58
N ALA A 469 14.42 7.60 15.52
CA ALA A 469 13.96 8.96 15.22
C ALA A 469 15.12 9.86 14.72
N LEU A 470 16.30 9.73 15.32
CA LEU A 470 17.50 10.42 14.86
C LEU A 470 17.94 9.95 13.47
N LEU A 471 17.89 8.63 13.21
CA LEU A 471 18.21 8.09 11.89
C LEU A 471 17.31 8.71 10.82
N ASN A 472 16.00 8.81 11.08
CA ASN A 472 15.02 9.42 10.16
C ASN A 472 15.34 10.90 9.87
N ALA A 473 15.71 11.67 10.91
CA ALA A 473 16.06 13.08 10.77
C ALA A 473 17.40 13.28 10.03
N VAL A 474 18.37 12.39 10.23
CA VAL A 474 19.70 12.48 9.59
C VAL A 474 19.67 11.99 8.15
N SER A 475 18.87 10.96 7.83
CA SER A 475 18.75 10.42 6.47
C SER A 475 17.91 11.29 5.53
N GLY A 476 17.31 12.37 6.05
CA GLY A 476 16.46 13.28 5.28
C GLY A 476 15.11 12.70 4.87
N ILE A 477 14.63 11.68 5.59
CA ILE A 477 13.26 11.16 5.44
C ILE A 477 12.25 12.21 5.94
N LEU A 478 12.67 13.03 6.90
CA LEU A 478 11.90 14.15 7.42
C LEU A 478 12.73 15.43 7.31
N ASN A 479 12.67 16.05 6.14
CA ASN A 479 13.47 17.23 5.76
C ASN A 479 12.75 18.58 5.96
N ASP A 480 11.48 18.56 6.37
CA ASP A 480 10.72 19.78 6.58
C ASP A 480 11.04 20.41 7.95
N GLN A 481 11.00 21.73 8.00
CA GLN A 481 11.05 22.47 9.27
C GLN A 481 9.70 22.33 9.98
N ILE A 482 9.70 21.66 11.14
CA ILE A 482 8.47 21.37 11.87
C ILE A 482 8.09 22.50 12.81
N SER A 483 6.84 22.95 12.71
CA SER A 483 6.20 23.83 13.69
C SER A 483 5.25 23.05 14.60
N TRP A 484 5.51 23.06 15.90
CA TRP A 484 4.69 22.36 16.90
C TRP A 484 3.26 22.92 17.03
N THR A 485 2.99 24.12 16.50
CA THR A 485 1.66 24.74 16.54
C THR A 485 0.75 24.28 15.40
N ASN A 486 1.33 23.91 14.25
CA ASN A 486 0.58 23.75 13.01
C ASN A 486 0.77 22.36 12.36
N THR A 487 1.80 21.61 12.78
CA THR A 487 2.09 20.28 12.22
C THR A 487 1.53 19.20 13.13
N ILE A 488 0.70 18.30 12.58
CA ILE A 488 0.19 17.12 13.26
C ILE A 488 0.14 15.93 12.29
N GLY A 489 0.26 14.73 12.84
CA GLY A 489 0.26 13.49 12.08
C GLY A 489 1.66 12.87 12.06
N ILE A 490 1.70 11.54 12.06
CA ILE A 490 2.93 10.82 11.76
C ILE A 490 3.31 11.09 10.30
N ASN A 491 4.60 11.07 9.99
CA ASN A 491 4.99 10.70 8.63
C ASN A 491 4.51 9.25 8.46
N GLU A 492 3.38 9.09 7.77
CA GLU A 492 2.73 7.80 7.47
C GLU A 492 3.61 6.98 6.53
N ASP A 493 4.76 6.53 7.02
CA ASP A 493 5.74 5.77 6.26
C ASP A 493 6.33 4.67 7.15
N ARG A 494 6.78 3.58 6.52
CA ARG A 494 7.47 2.42 7.14
C ARG A 494 8.64 2.81 8.04
N HIS A 495 9.19 4.01 7.87
CA HIS A 495 10.31 4.55 8.63
C HIS A 495 10.01 4.79 10.12
N SER A 496 8.73 4.77 10.52
CA SER A 496 8.30 4.81 11.92
C SER A 496 8.24 3.43 12.60
N PHE A 497 8.50 2.33 11.87
CA PHE A 497 8.27 0.96 12.34
C PHE A 497 9.00 0.62 13.64
N PHE A 498 10.30 0.90 13.71
CA PHE A 498 11.11 0.60 14.89
C PHE A 498 10.64 1.40 16.12
N ILE A 499 10.12 2.61 15.93
CA ILE A 499 9.63 3.47 17.01
C ILE A 499 8.35 2.88 17.59
N LEU A 500 7.33 2.61 16.76
CA LEU A 500 6.03 2.10 17.20
C LEU A 500 6.12 0.71 17.84
N ILE A 501 6.87 -0.22 17.22
CA ILE A 501 7.08 -1.55 17.82
C ILE A 501 7.81 -1.45 19.15
N SER A 502 8.82 -0.56 19.26
CA SER A 502 9.49 -0.32 20.54
C SER A 502 8.53 0.25 21.58
N MET A 503 7.63 1.17 21.22
CA MET A 503 6.62 1.72 22.12
C MET A 503 5.63 0.65 22.62
N ILE A 504 5.18 -0.26 21.75
CA ILE A 504 4.29 -1.37 22.13
C ILE A 504 4.99 -2.29 23.13
N PHE A 505 6.20 -2.76 22.82
CA PHE A 505 6.94 -3.63 23.74
C PHE A 505 7.41 -2.91 25.01
N PHE A 506 7.68 -1.61 24.94
CA PHE A 506 7.92 -0.77 26.10
C PHE A 506 6.69 -0.76 27.03
N GLY A 507 5.48 -0.58 26.49
CA GLY A 507 4.23 -0.70 27.24
C GLY A 507 4.05 -2.08 27.89
N ILE A 508 4.32 -3.16 27.15
CA ILE A 508 4.25 -4.54 27.67
C ILE A 508 5.20 -4.73 28.87
N LEU A 509 6.46 -4.27 28.76
CA LEU A 509 7.43 -4.41 29.84
C LEU A 509 7.17 -3.47 31.02
N LEU A 510 6.58 -2.29 30.79
CA LEU A 510 6.08 -1.42 31.85
C LEU A 510 5.00 -2.12 32.67
N ILE A 511 4.01 -2.70 32.00
CA ILE A 511 2.91 -3.45 32.63
C ILE A 511 3.49 -4.63 33.42
N TYR A 512 4.42 -5.39 32.84
CA TYR A 512 5.09 -6.49 33.53
C TYR A 512 5.78 -6.04 34.83
N ASN A 513 6.59 -4.97 34.79
CA ASN A 513 7.30 -4.48 35.98
C ASN A 513 6.37 -3.86 37.02
N TYR A 514 5.26 -3.25 36.58
CA TYR A 514 4.21 -2.75 37.47
C TYR A 514 3.49 -3.89 38.20
N LEU A 515 3.05 -4.91 37.45
CA LEU A 515 2.32 -6.07 37.99
C LEU A 515 3.22 -7.10 38.68
N LYS A 516 4.54 -6.95 38.64
CA LYS A 516 5.48 -7.84 39.33
C LYS A 516 5.24 -7.92 40.84
N LYS A 517 4.71 -6.86 41.44
CA LYS A 517 4.36 -6.80 42.86
C LYS A 517 3.04 -7.48 43.22
N GLU A 518 2.22 -7.82 42.22
CA GLU A 518 0.94 -8.49 42.44
C GLU A 518 1.19 -9.97 42.71
N GLU A 519 1.09 -10.35 43.98
CA GLU A 519 1.23 -11.75 44.43
C GLU A 519 -0.01 -12.57 44.04
N ASN A 520 -1.19 -11.95 43.96
CA ASN A 520 -2.41 -12.64 43.57
C ASN A 520 -2.46 -12.91 42.06
N GLU A 521 -2.17 -14.16 41.68
CA GLU A 521 -2.14 -14.58 40.27
C GLU A 521 -3.47 -14.34 39.55
N LYS A 522 -4.62 -14.53 40.24
CA LYS A 522 -5.95 -14.32 39.65
C LYS A 522 -6.18 -12.85 39.34
N GLU A 523 -5.79 -11.95 40.23
CA GLU A 523 -5.91 -10.51 40.03
C GLU A 523 -4.97 -10.01 38.93
N ARG A 524 -3.71 -10.46 38.95
CA ARG A 524 -2.74 -10.19 37.88
C ARG A 524 -3.28 -10.63 36.52
N SER A 525 -3.87 -11.82 36.45
CA SER A 525 -4.47 -12.33 35.21
C SER A 525 -5.64 -11.45 34.73
N LYS A 526 -6.55 -11.03 35.62
CA LYS A 526 -7.64 -10.11 35.27
C LYS A 526 -7.13 -8.79 34.69
N LYS A 527 -6.08 -8.21 35.30
CA LYS A 527 -5.44 -6.97 34.81
C LYS A 527 -4.89 -7.16 33.39
N TYR A 528 -4.24 -8.30 33.10
CA TYR A 528 -3.78 -8.63 31.74
C TYR A 528 -4.92 -8.81 30.74
N VAL A 529 -6.04 -9.46 31.12
CA VAL A 529 -7.22 -9.57 30.24
C VAL A 529 -7.78 -8.19 29.92
N PHE A 530 -7.97 -7.35 30.93
CA PHE A 530 -8.50 -5.99 30.76
C PHE A 530 -7.63 -5.15 29.83
N ILE A 531 -6.31 -5.15 30.04
CA ILE A 531 -5.37 -4.43 29.17
C ILE A 531 -5.40 -5.00 27.75
N GLY A 532 -5.43 -6.33 27.61
CA GLY A 532 -5.56 -6.99 26.31
C GLY A 532 -6.81 -6.52 25.56
N LEU A 533 -7.95 -6.45 26.23
CA LEU A 533 -9.20 -5.95 25.65
C LEU A 533 -9.11 -4.47 25.23
N LEU A 534 -8.51 -3.60 26.06
CA LEU A 534 -8.32 -2.19 25.70
C LEU A 534 -7.45 -2.04 24.44
N LEU A 535 -6.35 -2.79 24.36
CA LEU A 535 -5.49 -2.79 23.18
C LEU A 535 -6.23 -3.34 21.95
N PHE A 536 -6.98 -4.43 22.10
CA PHE A 536 -7.77 -5.00 21.02
C PHE A 536 -8.78 -3.99 20.48
N ILE A 537 -9.57 -3.37 21.34
CA ILE A 537 -10.56 -2.34 20.95
C ILE A 537 -9.86 -1.19 20.24
N ARG A 538 -8.72 -0.72 20.76
CA ARG A 538 -7.96 0.38 20.18
C ARG A 538 -7.47 0.09 18.76
N PHE A 539 -6.90 -1.07 18.51
CA PHE A 539 -6.36 -1.41 17.18
C PHE A 539 -7.44 -1.93 16.21
N PHE A 540 -8.56 -2.44 16.72
CA PHE A 540 -9.68 -2.89 15.91
C PHE A 540 -10.53 -1.72 15.38
N LEU A 541 -10.88 -0.74 16.22
CA LEU A 541 -11.80 0.36 15.84
C LEU A 541 -11.21 1.35 14.84
N PHE A 542 -9.89 1.54 14.86
CA PHE A 542 -9.20 2.55 14.04
C PHE A 542 -8.34 1.92 12.94
N ASP A 543 -8.76 0.74 12.49
CA ASP A 543 -8.09 0.00 11.43
C ASP A 543 -8.33 0.70 10.08
N ASN A 544 -7.27 1.20 9.43
CA ASN A 544 -7.38 1.88 8.13
C ASN A 544 -6.68 1.07 7.02
N PRO A 545 -7.43 0.22 6.30
CA PRO A 545 -6.90 -0.48 5.13
C PRO A 545 -7.01 0.42 3.90
N LEU A 546 -5.99 1.25 3.66
CA LEU A 546 -5.76 1.77 2.30
C LEU A 546 -5.29 0.61 1.44
N LEU A 547 -6.15 0.15 0.54
CA LEU A 547 -5.86 -1.01 -0.32
C LEU A 547 -5.90 -0.60 -1.79
N PRO A 548 -4.93 -1.08 -2.59
CA PRO A 548 -4.96 -0.82 -4.02
C PRO A 548 -6.16 -1.51 -4.66
N ASN A 549 -6.87 -0.77 -5.50
CA ASN A 549 -7.91 -1.33 -6.36
C ASN A 549 -7.25 -2.03 -7.55
N LEU A 550 -7.48 -3.34 -7.70
CA LEU A 550 -6.92 -4.09 -8.84
C LEU A 550 -7.35 -3.55 -10.19
N GLU A 551 -8.57 -3.03 -10.33
CA GLU A 551 -9.03 -2.52 -11.62
C GLU A 551 -8.28 -1.24 -12.02
N GLU A 552 -7.77 -0.51 -11.03
CA GLU A 552 -6.96 0.69 -11.21
C GLU A 552 -5.45 0.44 -11.13
N SER A 553 -5.03 -0.78 -10.79
CA SER A 553 -3.62 -1.16 -10.76
C SER A 553 -2.99 -0.97 -12.14
N TYR A 554 -1.80 -0.36 -12.13
CA TYR A 554 -0.91 -0.11 -13.27
C TYR A 554 -0.37 -1.42 -13.88
N SER A 555 -0.15 -2.44 -13.06
CA SER A 555 0.31 -3.75 -13.50
C SER A 555 -0.80 -4.79 -13.60
N ASP A 556 -0.70 -5.73 -14.54
CA ASP A 556 -1.56 -6.91 -14.60
C ASP A 556 -0.73 -8.16 -14.93
N TRP A 557 -0.09 -8.72 -13.90
CA TRP A 557 0.73 -9.91 -14.04
C TRP A 557 -0.06 -11.18 -14.27
N ASN A 558 -1.41 -11.14 -14.25
CA ASN A 558 -2.20 -12.23 -14.83
C ASN A 558 -1.90 -12.42 -16.31
N VAL A 559 -1.66 -11.31 -17.01
CA VAL A 559 -1.53 -11.27 -18.46
C VAL A 559 -0.08 -11.06 -18.87
N TYR A 560 0.62 -10.11 -18.25
CA TYR A 560 1.92 -9.66 -18.73
C TYR A 560 3.11 -10.48 -18.22
N SER A 561 2.95 -11.27 -17.16
CA SER A 561 4.06 -12.04 -16.56
C SER A 561 4.70 -13.03 -17.54
N ARG A 562 3.94 -13.50 -18.53
CA ARG A 562 4.43 -14.43 -19.57
C ARG A 562 5.52 -13.80 -20.44
N PHE A 563 5.48 -12.48 -20.63
CA PHE A 563 6.47 -11.76 -21.42
C PHE A 563 7.85 -11.78 -20.78
N TYR A 564 7.95 -12.02 -19.47
CA TYR A 564 9.24 -12.07 -18.77
C TYR A 564 10.18 -13.16 -19.32
N ASN A 565 9.60 -14.23 -19.89
CA ASN A 565 10.37 -15.31 -20.51
C ASN A 565 10.75 -15.03 -21.97
N GLU A 566 10.27 -13.93 -22.57
CA GLU A 566 10.60 -13.54 -23.94
C GLU A 566 12.04 -12.99 -24.02
N SER A 567 12.59 -12.97 -25.24
CA SER A 567 13.90 -12.36 -25.52
C SER A 567 13.88 -10.85 -25.38
N GLU A 568 12.72 -10.22 -25.62
CA GLU A 568 12.46 -8.79 -25.48
C GLU A 568 11.17 -8.60 -24.67
N TYR A 569 11.17 -7.72 -23.66
CA TYR A 569 9.94 -7.40 -22.91
C TYR A 569 9.99 -6.02 -22.27
N LEU A 570 8.80 -5.47 -22.04
CA LEU A 570 8.53 -4.35 -21.14
C LEU A 570 7.27 -4.68 -20.35
N ILE A 571 7.33 -4.66 -19.02
CA ILE A 571 6.21 -5.02 -18.15
C ILE A 571 6.05 -3.98 -17.05
N PRO A 572 4.88 -3.34 -16.89
CA PRO A 572 4.61 -2.41 -15.79
C PRO A 572 4.52 -3.12 -14.44
N LEU A 573 4.87 -2.40 -13.37
CA LEU A 573 4.89 -2.85 -11.97
C LEU A 573 4.24 -1.81 -11.06
N GLU A 574 3.77 -2.21 -9.88
CA GLU A 574 3.37 -1.25 -8.85
C GLU A 574 4.58 -0.72 -8.07
N PRO A 575 4.51 0.48 -7.47
CA PRO A 575 3.54 1.52 -7.77
C PRO A 575 3.82 2.11 -9.15
N SER A 576 2.80 2.67 -9.82
CA SER A 576 3.04 3.44 -11.04
C SER A 576 4.06 4.57 -10.80
N PRO A 577 5.03 4.83 -11.71
CA PRO A 577 5.22 4.25 -13.05
C PRO A 577 6.34 3.18 -13.13
N TRP A 578 6.50 2.30 -12.14
CA TRP A 578 7.57 1.29 -12.17
C TRP A 578 7.41 0.27 -13.31
N TYR A 579 8.53 -0.32 -13.74
CA TYR A 579 8.55 -1.32 -14.80
C TYR A 579 9.78 -2.23 -14.73
N THR A 580 9.72 -3.37 -15.42
CA THR A 580 10.88 -4.22 -15.73
C THR A 580 10.99 -4.40 -17.24
N SER A 581 12.20 -4.49 -17.77
CA SER A 581 12.44 -4.61 -19.20
C SER A 581 13.69 -5.41 -19.55
N LYS A 582 13.72 -5.92 -20.78
CA LYS A 582 14.86 -6.61 -21.38
C LYS A 582 14.88 -6.36 -22.87
N ASN A 583 16.06 -6.01 -23.40
CA ASN A 583 16.32 -5.84 -24.84
C ASN A 583 15.32 -4.94 -25.58
N VAL A 584 14.90 -3.85 -24.96
CA VAL A 584 14.01 -2.84 -25.55
C VAL A 584 14.51 -1.44 -25.23
N ASP A 585 14.33 -0.52 -26.16
CA ASP A 585 14.48 0.91 -25.95
C ASP A 585 13.22 1.46 -25.27
N LEU A 586 13.39 2.21 -24.19
CA LEU A 586 12.30 2.57 -23.28
C LEU A 586 11.89 4.02 -23.44
N HIS A 587 10.59 4.26 -23.52
CA HIS A 587 10.05 5.60 -23.72
C HIS A 587 8.81 5.84 -22.85
N TYR A 588 8.70 7.08 -22.36
CA TYR A 588 7.55 7.58 -21.62
C TYR A 588 7.08 8.91 -22.18
N ILE A 589 5.77 9.05 -22.35
CA ILE A 589 5.10 10.30 -22.68
C ILE A 589 4.06 10.57 -21.61
N GLY A 590 4.19 11.68 -20.89
CA GLY A 590 3.14 12.10 -19.97
C GLY A 590 3.53 13.19 -19.01
N TYR A 591 2.87 13.26 -17.86
CA TYR A 591 3.13 14.30 -16.88
C TYR A 591 4.44 14.06 -16.13
N ARG A 592 5.06 15.14 -15.66
CA ARG A 592 6.24 15.06 -14.80
C ARG A 592 5.88 14.36 -13.50
N GLN A 593 6.71 13.40 -13.11
CA GLN A 593 6.56 12.61 -11.89
C GLN A 593 7.71 12.97 -10.93
N ASP A 594 7.39 13.14 -9.65
CA ASP A 594 8.38 13.51 -8.63
C ASP A 594 9.12 12.29 -8.04
N ASN A 595 8.74 11.07 -8.43
CA ASN A 595 9.43 9.86 -7.98
C ASN A 595 10.90 9.87 -8.43
N PRO A 596 11.89 9.85 -7.50
CA PRO A 596 13.31 9.94 -7.83
C PRO A 596 13.80 8.83 -8.76
N LEU A 597 13.29 7.60 -8.61
CA LEU A 597 13.69 6.46 -9.42
C LEU A 597 13.29 6.66 -10.87
N PHE A 598 12.07 7.11 -11.10
CA PHE A 598 11.60 7.44 -12.42
C PHE A 598 12.31 8.67 -12.99
N ARG A 599 12.50 9.72 -12.17
CA ARG A 599 13.15 10.97 -12.58
C ARG A 599 14.60 10.75 -13.00
N ASN A 600 15.36 9.96 -12.26
CA ASN A 600 16.79 9.73 -12.44
C ASN A 600 17.10 8.52 -13.35
N ASP A 601 16.09 7.88 -13.94
CA ASP A 601 16.31 6.77 -14.87
C ASP A 601 16.80 7.28 -16.24
N ASN A 602 18.09 7.10 -16.52
CA ASN A 602 18.71 7.51 -17.79
C ASN A 602 18.39 6.58 -18.96
N LYS A 603 17.87 5.36 -18.70
CA LYS A 603 17.48 4.43 -19.77
C LYS A 603 16.13 4.79 -20.39
N LEU A 604 15.30 5.51 -19.64
CA LEU A 604 13.97 5.92 -20.06
C LEU A 604 14.02 7.28 -20.77
N LYS A 605 13.67 7.31 -22.06
CA LYS A 605 13.48 8.56 -22.82
C LYS A 605 12.13 9.17 -22.43
N LYS A 606 12.11 10.42 -21.97
CA LYS A 606 10.93 11.05 -21.35
C LYS A 606 10.51 12.30 -22.13
N VAL A 607 9.23 12.36 -22.48
CA VAL A 607 8.58 13.55 -23.04
C VAL A 607 7.51 14.02 -22.06
N TYR A 608 7.72 15.21 -21.50
CA TYR A 608 6.79 15.78 -20.51
C TYR A 608 5.75 16.67 -21.16
N LEU A 609 4.49 16.45 -20.78
CA LEU A 609 3.34 17.22 -21.25
C LEU A 609 2.81 18.11 -20.12
N ASN A 610 2.20 19.23 -20.48
CA ASN A 610 1.56 20.13 -19.51
C ASN A 610 0.13 19.62 -19.20
N PRO A 611 -0.19 19.25 -17.94
CA PRO A 611 -1.51 18.73 -17.56
C PRO A 611 -2.65 19.74 -17.73
N TYR A 612 -2.35 21.04 -17.78
CA TYR A 612 -3.35 22.08 -18.04
C TYR A 612 -3.68 22.23 -19.52
N VAL A 613 -2.81 21.75 -20.42
CA VAL A 613 -2.97 21.86 -21.87
C VAL A 613 -3.48 20.56 -22.48
N ILE A 614 -2.83 19.44 -22.20
CA ILE A 614 -3.18 18.12 -22.75
C ILE A 614 -3.74 17.26 -21.63
N LYS A 615 -5.07 17.09 -21.64
CA LYS A 615 -5.79 16.29 -20.64
C LYS A 615 -6.06 14.85 -21.09
N GLN A 616 -6.28 14.67 -22.39
CA GLN A 616 -6.57 13.37 -22.99
C GLN A 616 -6.12 13.37 -24.46
N ILE A 617 -5.83 12.19 -24.97
CA ILE A 617 -5.33 11.97 -26.34
C ILE A 617 -6.06 10.80 -26.99
N HIS A 618 -6.21 10.84 -28.31
CA HIS A 618 -6.74 9.75 -29.13
C HIS A 618 -5.71 9.23 -30.15
N GLU A 619 -4.60 9.94 -30.31
CA GLU A 619 -3.50 9.55 -31.19
C GLU A 619 -2.14 9.89 -30.59
N ILE A 620 -1.12 9.19 -31.05
CA ILE A 620 0.28 9.35 -30.67
C ILE A 620 1.07 9.50 -31.97
N ASN A 621 1.72 10.65 -32.15
CA ASN A 621 2.60 10.92 -33.28
C ASN A 621 4.06 10.74 -32.84
N PHE A 622 4.83 9.96 -33.60
CA PHE A 622 6.25 9.78 -33.34
C PHE A 622 7.08 10.68 -34.27
N ASP A 623 8.05 11.40 -33.71
CA ASP A 623 8.94 12.27 -34.49
C ASP A 623 9.72 11.50 -35.56
N THR A 624 10.02 10.22 -35.29
CA THR A 624 10.61 9.29 -36.25
C THR A 624 9.90 7.95 -36.20
N PRO A 625 9.76 7.21 -37.32
CA PRO A 625 9.09 5.93 -37.31
C PRO A 625 9.78 4.90 -36.41
N VAL A 626 9.00 4.25 -35.54
CA VAL A 626 9.51 3.31 -34.53
C VAL A 626 9.08 1.87 -34.80
N TYR A 627 9.91 0.92 -34.41
CA TYR A 627 9.53 -0.50 -34.29
C TYR A 627 8.92 -0.74 -32.92
N LEU A 628 7.62 -0.42 -32.76
CA LEU A 628 6.90 -0.60 -31.49
C LEU A 628 6.88 -2.08 -31.08
N THR A 629 7.26 -2.39 -29.85
CA THR A 629 7.20 -3.76 -29.29
C THR A 629 6.09 -3.89 -28.26
N HIS A 630 5.97 -2.92 -27.35
CA HIS A 630 4.98 -2.89 -26.26
C HIS A 630 4.39 -1.48 -26.14
N LEU A 631 3.11 -1.39 -25.79
CA LEU A 631 2.44 -0.13 -25.50
C LEU A 631 1.53 -0.30 -24.29
N TYR A 632 1.63 0.60 -23.33
CA TYR A 632 0.76 0.67 -22.16
C TYR A 632 0.08 2.04 -22.11
N LEU A 633 -1.25 2.02 -21.96
CA LEU A 633 -2.11 3.20 -21.95
C LEU A 633 -2.94 3.25 -20.66
N THR A 634 -3.23 4.46 -20.20
CA THR A 634 -4.10 4.70 -19.04
C THR A 634 -5.45 5.25 -19.51
N ARG A 635 -6.52 4.47 -19.39
CA ARG A 635 -7.89 4.92 -19.69
C ARG A 635 -8.34 6.00 -18.72
N LEU A 636 -9.35 6.79 -19.12
CA LEU A 636 -9.91 7.85 -18.26
C LEU A 636 -10.59 7.29 -16.99
N ARG A 637 -11.04 6.03 -17.04
CA ARG A 637 -11.69 5.31 -15.93
C ARG A 637 -11.47 3.80 -15.99
N ALA A 638 -11.70 3.12 -14.87
CA ALA A 638 -11.98 1.68 -14.82
C ALA A 638 -13.43 1.38 -15.28
N ASP A 639 -13.83 0.10 -15.30
CA ASP A 639 -15.20 -0.33 -15.58
C ASP A 639 -15.77 0.22 -16.91
N ASN A 640 -15.16 -0.21 -18.01
CA ASN A 640 -15.60 0.17 -19.36
C ASN A 640 -16.37 -0.99 -20.03
N TYR A 641 -17.35 -0.67 -20.88
CA TYR A 641 -18.14 -1.69 -21.57
C TYR A 641 -17.39 -2.38 -22.73
N ASN A 642 -16.40 -1.71 -23.35
CA ASN A 642 -15.59 -2.21 -24.47
C ASN A 642 -14.09 -2.21 -24.16
N LYS A 643 -13.34 -3.12 -24.79
CA LYS A 643 -11.88 -3.01 -24.83
C LYS A 643 -11.42 -1.93 -25.81
N LEU A 644 -10.15 -1.56 -25.71
CA LEU A 644 -9.47 -0.72 -26.68
C LEU A 644 -8.82 -1.57 -27.79
N LYS A 645 -8.71 -0.94 -28.96
CA LYS A 645 -8.01 -1.40 -30.14
C LYS A 645 -7.14 -0.26 -30.66
N ILE A 646 -5.90 -0.54 -31.06
CA ILE A 646 -5.02 0.47 -31.64
C ILE A 646 -4.71 0.13 -33.09
N ARG A 647 -4.59 1.17 -33.92
CA ARG A 647 -4.11 1.07 -35.31
C ARG A 647 -2.82 1.86 -35.45
N GLY A 648 -1.78 1.21 -35.95
CA GLY A 648 -0.50 1.84 -36.27
C GLY A 648 -0.41 2.13 -37.77
N TYR A 649 0.10 3.31 -38.10
CA TYR A 649 0.21 3.84 -39.46
C TYR A 649 1.67 4.03 -39.85
N ASP A 650 1.98 3.87 -41.15
CA ASP A 650 3.28 4.26 -41.72
C ASP A 650 3.32 5.76 -42.09
N ASN A 651 4.44 6.22 -42.65
CA ASN A 651 4.60 7.62 -43.10
C ASN A 651 3.64 8.01 -44.23
N ASN A 652 3.11 7.04 -44.96
CA ASN A 652 2.19 7.26 -46.08
C ASN A 652 0.72 7.25 -45.60
N GLY A 653 0.46 7.01 -44.32
CA GLY A 653 -0.88 6.93 -43.75
C GLY A 653 -1.57 5.58 -43.93
N ASN A 654 -0.85 4.53 -44.33
CA ASN A 654 -1.40 3.18 -44.45
C ASN A 654 -1.41 2.48 -43.09
N ILE A 655 -2.45 1.69 -42.81
CA ILE A 655 -2.50 0.86 -41.60
C ILE A 655 -1.52 -0.31 -41.76
N VAL A 656 -0.51 -0.38 -40.91
CA VAL A 656 0.50 -1.46 -40.91
C VAL A 656 0.29 -2.46 -39.78
N ILE A 657 -0.39 -2.05 -38.70
CA ILE A 657 -0.76 -2.93 -37.58
C ILE A 657 -2.13 -2.57 -37.01
N GLU A 658 -2.82 -3.58 -36.49
CA GLU A 658 -3.98 -3.45 -35.62
C GLU A 658 -3.74 -4.38 -34.42
N LEU A 659 -3.86 -3.87 -33.19
CA LEU A 659 -3.64 -4.64 -31.97
C LEU A 659 -4.80 -4.44 -30.99
N ASP A 660 -5.26 -5.54 -30.42
CA ASP A 660 -6.32 -5.54 -29.40
C ASP A 660 -5.72 -5.47 -27.99
N GLN A 661 -6.46 -4.85 -27.08
CA GLN A 661 -6.12 -4.81 -25.66
C GLN A 661 -6.05 -6.24 -25.09
N LEU A 662 -4.95 -6.52 -24.39
CA LEU A 662 -4.66 -7.84 -23.86
C LEU A 662 -5.46 -8.17 -22.60
N ASN A 663 -5.57 -7.24 -21.67
CA ASN A 663 -6.21 -7.45 -20.37
C ASN A 663 -7.72 -7.17 -20.37
N ASP A 664 -8.37 -7.36 -19.22
CA ASP A 664 -9.82 -7.21 -19.09
C ASP A 664 -10.30 -5.76 -19.34
N LYS A 665 -11.47 -5.61 -19.98
CA LYS A 665 -12.05 -4.30 -20.32
C LYS A 665 -12.33 -3.40 -19.13
N LYS A 666 -12.51 -3.97 -17.93
CA LYS A 666 -12.71 -3.23 -16.68
C LYS A 666 -11.43 -2.54 -16.20
N ARG A 667 -10.25 -2.97 -16.67
CA ARG A 667 -8.97 -2.38 -16.26
C ARG A 667 -8.82 -0.94 -16.77
N LYS A 668 -8.37 -0.06 -15.90
CA LYS A 668 -7.99 1.32 -16.21
C LYS A 668 -6.67 1.36 -17.00
N ASN A 669 -5.66 0.63 -16.56
CA ASN A 669 -4.38 0.51 -17.26
C ASN A 669 -4.41 -0.70 -18.19
N VAL A 670 -4.07 -0.49 -19.45
CA VAL A 670 -4.21 -1.49 -20.52
C VAL A 670 -2.94 -1.61 -21.34
N GLY A 671 -2.71 -2.80 -21.89
CA GLY A 671 -1.45 -3.14 -22.55
C GLY A 671 -1.67 -3.83 -23.90
N PHE A 672 -0.70 -3.62 -24.79
CA PHE A 672 -0.63 -4.17 -26.14
C PHE A 672 0.78 -4.72 -26.38
N ARG A 673 0.86 -5.83 -27.12
CA ARG A 673 2.11 -6.47 -27.54
C ARG A 673 2.13 -6.59 -29.05
N ASN A 674 3.15 -6.00 -29.67
CA ASN A 674 3.39 -6.10 -31.10
C ASN A 674 4.53 -7.06 -31.39
N TYR A 675 4.24 -8.14 -32.13
CA TYR A 675 5.25 -9.06 -32.63
C TYR A 675 5.68 -8.75 -34.08
N LYS A 676 4.97 -7.84 -34.78
CA LYS A 676 5.30 -7.42 -36.15
C LYS A 676 6.39 -6.35 -36.12
N ARG A 677 7.55 -6.64 -36.70
CA ARG A 677 8.67 -5.70 -36.83
C ARG A 677 8.47 -4.74 -38.00
N VAL A 678 7.48 -3.86 -37.87
CA VAL A 678 7.17 -2.82 -38.87
C VAL A 678 7.35 -1.42 -38.28
N LYS A 679 7.72 -0.46 -39.13
CA LYS A 679 7.88 0.94 -38.72
C LYS A 679 6.51 1.60 -38.59
N ILE A 680 6.29 2.27 -37.47
CA ILE A 680 5.04 2.98 -37.16
C ILE A 680 5.38 4.45 -36.90
N SER A 681 4.75 5.35 -37.64
CA SER A 681 4.88 6.81 -37.50
C SER A 681 3.79 7.39 -36.58
N LYS A 682 2.62 6.76 -36.57
CA LYS A 682 1.46 7.21 -35.79
C LYS A 682 0.64 6.05 -35.25
N ILE A 683 0.06 6.23 -34.06
CA ILE A 683 -0.94 5.33 -33.49
C ILE A 683 -2.24 6.10 -33.30
N LYS A 684 -3.37 5.51 -33.70
CA LYS A 684 -4.72 5.97 -33.30
C LYS A 684 -5.40 4.93 -32.41
N ILE A 685 -6.19 5.42 -31.47
CA ILE A 685 -6.82 4.63 -30.42
C ILE A 685 -8.34 4.57 -30.67
N PHE A 686 -8.86 3.35 -30.67
CA PHE A 686 -10.26 3.05 -30.93
C PHE A 686 -10.82 2.14 -29.84
N THR A 687 -12.14 2.07 -29.77
CA THR A 687 -12.86 0.96 -29.12
C THR A 687 -12.89 -0.26 -30.06
N GLU A 688 -13.24 -1.43 -29.53
CA GLU A 688 -13.50 -2.64 -30.36
C GLU A 688 -14.49 -2.37 -31.51
N ASP A 689 -15.49 -1.52 -31.27
CA ASP A 689 -16.49 -1.09 -32.25
C ASP A 689 -15.97 -0.03 -33.25
N SER A 690 -14.66 0.20 -33.31
CA SER A 690 -13.98 1.17 -34.18
C SER A 690 -14.38 2.64 -33.97
N GLN A 691 -14.97 2.99 -32.82
CA GLN A 691 -15.18 4.39 -32.43
C GLN A 691 -13.90 4.97 -31.81
N GLU A 692 -13.61 6.25 -32.06
CA GLU A 692 -12.49 6.95 -31.42
C GLU A 692 -12.56 6.83 -29.90
N ALA A 693 -11.43 6.50 -29.29
CA ALA A 693 -11.30 6.37 -27.84
C ALA A 693 -10.20 7.30 -27.31
N TYR A 694 -10.41 7.80 -26.10
CA TYR A 694 -9.51 8.75 -25.45
C TYR A 694 -8.89 8.12 -24.21
N VAL A 695 -7.61 8.42 -23.99
CA VAL A 695 -6.82 7.96 -22.84
C VAL A 695 -6.08 9.16 -22.22
N PHE A 696 -5.66 9.01 -20.97
CA PHE A 696 -4.73 9.96 -20.37
C PHE A 696 -3.40 9.90 -21.12
N PRO A 697 -2.70 11.03 -21.27
CA PRO A 697 -1.36 11.06 -21.82
C PRO A 697 -0.38 10.58 -20.74
N THR A 698 -0.45 9.31 -20.39
CA THR A 698 0.47 8.60 -19.49
C THR A 698 0.76 7.27 -20.15
N ILE A 699 1.77 7.30 -21.01
CA ILE A 699 2.08 6.26 -21.96
C ILE A 699 3.48 5.73 -21.66
N LEU A 700 3.58 4.42 -21.50
CA LEU A 700 4.85 3.70 -21.42
C LEU A 700 4.95 2.77 -22.64
N TYR A 701 6.01 2.88 -23.41
CA TYR A 701 6.19 2.03 -24.59
C TYR A 701 7.64 1.60 -24.79
N GLY A 702 7.77 0.45 -25.46
CA GLY A 702 9.06 -0.13 -25.83
C GLY A 702 9.23 -0.14 -27.34
N THR A 703 10.46 0.09 -27.80
CA THR A 703 10.85 -0.08 -29.21
C THR A 703 11.95 -1.12 -29.33
N ALA A 704 12.02 -1.82 -30.46
CA ALA A 704 13.10 -2.78 -30.71
C ALA A 704 14.46 -2.07 -30.69
N LEU A 705 15.46 -2.70 -30.07
CA LEU A 705 16.85 -2.23 -30.18
C LEU A 705 17.31 -2.38 -31.63
N LYS A 706 18.10 -1.40 -32.11
CA LYS A 706 18.69 -1.42 -33.44
C LYS A 706 19.70 -2.55 -33.60
#